data_AF-A0A260Z3W8-F1
#
_entry.id   AF-A0A260Z3W8-F1
#
_cell.length_a   1.000
_cell.length_b   1.000
_cell.length_c   1.000
_cell.angle_alpha   90.00
_cell.angle_beta   90.00
_cell.angle_gamma   90.00
#
_symmetry.space_group_name_H-M   'P 1'
#
loop_
_entity.id
_entity.type
_entity.pdbx_description
1 polymer ?
#
loop_
_entity_poly.entity_id
_entity_poly.type
_entity_poly.pdbx_seq_one_letter_code
_entity_poly.pdbx_strand_id
1 'polypeptide(L)'
;MFSAPPVTHFALSLSWKTLVLCDLVRRSSVWLAIMMALIRLLVLKFPGNHMIQGMSNPSFGFKSVIATFLLSCPFSTFFYFRYDIVVLGEWKPKEFCENINLDSTFPIVDQRLSSLFTSFDGLLGKTYMFANGTVTKIIPCIMLPVLTFLLVLELRKAEKSRKHLSFTKRSTYELRTERTTGLVLFMAISFFVLELPMGFVYIVQVEHTDLGFIWWGTFIYHICNGILTLNIINQQCIFNEISVNTETLKLFPINCSTVCGYLQLSSDSNVTEDQLTTVFKNMKKFYGLVENYDSSRSTEGVLNFKIFDMAENFCVSVEEIIHLFRNRNLTIPRRGLNYCEWTIPSSISGNFCQNEIGSSIETFNSSCQYSMGDIIVNGGDEKYIKNLNNLIWIFGKLIIKETNLVTIGFLDKLEHVINLKDSFDEGEIQVLRNTKLSNATFPSLKRLRDRPTDPIIFVGNNQTLSMDPNSNCTFEHDRIDSETLKLFPTQCKSICSHLHIDQSSDVTEVQLSSAFKNMKILYGSLKVSKTNFTNAHFLAGLETVECDNDQVKIYSNDLMVEVGMTQFSSTSCSVNVDSNAKMTRVGLPNLKSIQITFTNSPSGCISIQEITNFLDSEFVMNINTYAAFCDFSDDDSSFFDEKICKINEFSLQSFDPLCQRIIGNVVIRTGDEVHVNKLKNVSWIYGKLSINGTNLSQIDFFDNLRQVTYFKLGQFIRFHDSSKFHLQRSRIVSTPSNELFVFKNNHENLTSTPSVCLGIKQSLNTTAWHIPMIDGKSCEEIEEIAAARDSSGEGNGRFIPPMLAFFLFYYAPKVI
;
A
#
# COMPACT_ATOMS: atom_id res chain seq x y z
N MET A 1 0.41 34.95 13.10
CA MET A 1 0.62 35.95 14.16
C MET A 1 -0.31 35.66 15.34
N PHE A 2 0.21 35.43 16.54
CA PHE A 2 0.41 34.05 17.00
C PHE A 2 -0.71 33.64 17.98
N SER A 3 -1.40 32.54 17.68
CA SER A 3 -2.41 31.90 18.55
C SER A 3 -1.80 30.84 19.49
N ALA A 4 -0.59 30.36 19.20
CA ALA A 4 0.24 29.59 20.12
C ALA A 4 1.06 30.53 21.01
N PRO A 5 1.39 30.14 22.26
CA PRO A 5 2.33 30.89 23.08
C PRO A 5 3.71 30.96 22.39
N PRO A 6 4.45 32.08 22.51
CA PRO A 6 5.77 32.22 21.92
C PRO A 6 6.76 31.19 22.50
N VAL A 7 7.77 30.83 21.69
CA VAL A 7 8.88 29.96 22.14
C VAL A 7 9.47 30.56 23.41
N THR A 8 9.51 29.78 24.50
CA THR A 8 9.95 30.32 25.80
C THR A 8 11.40 30.79 25.74
N HIS A 9 11.77 31.79 26.54
CA HIS A 9 13.16 32.24 26.67
C HIS A 9 14.12 31.07 26.96
N PHE A 10 13.67 30.08 27.75
CA PHE A 10 14.43 28.86 28.01
C PHE A 10 14.63 28.01 26.74
N ALA A 11 13.57 27.74 25.98
CA ALA A 11 13.67 26.94 24.75
C ALA A 11 14.52 27.64 23.66
N LEU A 12 14.39 28.96 23.51
CA LEU A 12 15.19 29.76 22.58
C LEU A 12 16.66 29.89 23.01
N SER A 13 16.92 30.00 24.32
CA SER A 13 18.27 29.95 24.87
C SER A 13 18.90 28.55 24.72
N LEU A 14 18.11 27.50 24.88
CA LEU A 14 18.55 26.11 24.71
C LEU A 14 18.84 25.79 23.25
N SER A 15 18.00 26.21 22.29
CA SER A 15 18.27 26.02 20.87
C SER A 15 19.51 26.79 20.41
N TRP A 16 19.70 28.04 20.87
CA TRP A 16 20.91 28.81 20.61
C TRP A 16 22.17 28.14 21.18
N LYS A 17 22.13 27.69 22.45
CA LYS A 17 23.24 26.94 23.08
C LYS A 17 23.55 25.63 22.35
N THR A 18 22.53 24.89 21.92
CA THR A 18 22.68 23.67 21.11
C THR A 18 23.33 23.98 19.77
N LEU A 19 22.93 25.04 19.07
CA LEU A 19 23.54 25.45 17.79
C LEU A 19 25.01 25.84 17.95
N VAL A 20 25.35 26.58 19.02
CA VAL A 20 26.73 26.93 19.39
C VAL A 20 27.56 25.68 19.73
N LEU A 21 26.97 24.70 20.43
CA LEU A 21 27.61 23.42 20.72
C LEU A 21 27.83 22.60 19.43
N CYS A 22 26.86 22.58 18.52
CA CYS A 22 26.99 21.94 17.20
C CYS A 22 28.11 22.59 16.37
N ASP A 23 28.24 23.92 16.36
CA ASP A 23 29.37 24.63 15.73
C ASP A 23 30.71 24.20 16.34
N LEU A 24 30.81 24.17 17.68
CA LEU A 24 32.02 23.76 18.41
C LEU A 24 32.43 22.33 18.07
N VAL A 25 31.49 21.38 18.12
CA VAL A 25 31.74 19.96 17.83
C VAL A 25 32.08 19.75 16.36
N ARG A 26 31.37 20.42 15.44
CA ARG A 26 31.64 20.36 14.00
C ARG A 26 33.03 20.91 13.67
N ARG A 27 33.41 22.07 14.20
CA ARG A 27 34.75 22.66 14.04
C ARG A 27 35.83 21.71 14.59
N SER A 28 35.62 21.17 15.79
CA SER A 28 36.56 20.24 16.43
C SER A 28 36.74 18.96 15.62
N SER A 29 35.67 18.43 15.03
CA SER A 29 35.70 17.21 14.19
C SER A 29 36.57 17.37 12.94
N VAL A 30 36.44 18.48 12.20
CA VAL A 30 37.24 18.71 10.99
C VAL A 30 38.73 18.89 11.34
N TRP A 31 39.06 19.63 12.40
CA TRP A 31 40.44 19.76 12.87
C TRP A 31 41.01 18.43 13.39
N LEU A 32 40.20 17.60 14.03
CA LEU A 32 40.60 16.25 14.44
C LEU A 32 40.88 15.34 13.24
N ALA A 33 40.11 15.44 12.15
CA ALA A 33 40.39 14.73 10.90
C ALA A 33 41.73 15.15 10.27
N ILE A 34 42.04 16.46 10.28
CA ILE A 34 43.33 17.00 9.83
C ILE A 34 44.47 16.49 10.71
N MET A 35 44.32 16.54 12.03
CA MET A 35 45.32 15.98 12.95
C MET A 35 45.51 14.49 12.73
N MET A 36 44.45 13.72 12.49
CA MET A 36 44.52 12.28 12.18
C MET A 36 45.31 12.02 10.88
N ALA A 37 45.05 12.78 9.82
CA ALA A 37 45.78 12.69 8.56
C ALA A 37 47.27 13.07 8.72
N LEU A 38 47.54 14.15 9.44
CA LEU A 38 48.90 14.66 9.71
C LEU A 38 49.72 13.67 10.58
N ILE A 39 49.15 13.14 11.66
CA ILE A 39 49.80 12.15 12.52
C ILE A 39 50.20 10.92 11.70
N ARG A 40 49.30 10.40 10.85
CA ARG A 40 49.60 9.26 9.99
C ARG A 40 50.68 9.57 8.96
N LEU A 41 50.65 10.75 8.34
CA LEU A 41 51.68 11.20 7.41
C LEU A 41 53.06 11.26 8.08
N LEU A 42 53.15 11.80 9.29
CA LEU A 42 54.39 11.88 10.06
C LEU A 42 54.91 10.50 10.49
N VAL A 43 54.04 9.64 11.01
CA VAL A 43 54.36 8.26 11.43
C VAL A 43 54.88 7.41 10.27
N LEU A 44 54.30 7.56 9.07
CA LEU A 44 54.76 6.85 7.86
C LEU A 44 56.04 7.44 7.26
N LYS A 45 56.22 8.76 7.34
CA LYS A 45 57.39 9.46 6.77
C LYS A 45 58.65 9.30 7.62
N PHE A 46 58.51 9.14 8.93
CA PHE A 46 59.63 9.04 9.88
C PHE A 46 59.57 7.76 10.74
N PRO A 47 59.71 6.56 10.13
CA PRO A 47 59.61 5.28 10.84
C PRO A 47 60.65 5.11 11.95
N GLY A 48 61.87 5.65 11.77
CA GLY A 48 62.97 5.51 12.73
C GLY A 48 62.96 6.49 13.91
N ASN A 49 62.02 7.44 13.99
CA ASN A 49 61.96 8.42 15.08
C ASN A 49 60.98 7.97 16.17
N HIS A 50 61.53 7.49 17.30
CA HIS A 50 60.74 6.93 18.40
C HIS A 50 59.78 7.92 19.07
N MET A 51 60.03 9.24 18.99
CA MET A 51 59.07 10.25 19.46
C MET A 51 57.85 10.37 18.53
N ILE A 52 58.07 10.28 17.21
CA ILE A 52 56.99 10.35 16.21
C ILE A 52 56.15 9.07 16.24
N GLN A 53 56.77 7.90 16.39
CA GLN A 53 56.03 6.64 16.57
C GLN A 53 55.13 6.67 17.81
N GLY A 54 55.55 7.35 18.88
CA GLY A 54 54.74 7.57 20.08
C GLY A 54 53.44 8.35 19.87
N MET A 55 53.27 9.04 18.73
CA MET A 55 52.03 9.75 18.37
C MET A 55 50.88 8.80 17.99
N SER A 56 51.16 7.52 17.70
CA SER A 56 50.15 6.50 17.42
C SER A 56 49.46 5.95 18.68
N ASN A 57 49.91 6.34 19.88
CA ASN A 57 49.37 5.84 21.14
C ASN A 57 47.98 6.44 21.45
N PRO A 58 47.04 5.67 22.06
CA PRO A 58 45.71 6.17 22.43
C PRO A 58 45.74 7.44 23.30
N SER A 59 46.72 7.54 24.20
CA SER A 59 46.92 8.72 25.07
C SER A 59 47.29 9.99 24.29
N PHE A 60 47.96 9.87 23.14
CA PHE A 60 48.20 10.99 22.22
C PHE A 60 46.91 11.37 21.48
N GLY A 61 46.10 10.39 21.09
CA GLY A 61 44.76 10.60 20.53
C GLY A 61 43.87 11.43 21.45
N PHE A 62 43.73 11.05 22.72
CA PHE A 62 42.96 11.83 23.71
C PHE A 62 43.50 13.25 23.90
N LYS A 63 44.84 13.43 23.97
CA LYS A 63 45.46 14.77 24.02
C LYS A 63 45.13 15.60 22.78
N SER A 64 45.12 14.99 21.59
CA SER A 64 44.75 15.68 20.34
C SER A 64 43.29 16.12 20.34
N VAL A 65 42.35 15.27 20.80
CA VAL A 65 40.92 15.63 20.92
C VAL A 65 40.74 16.83 21.84
N ILE A 66 41.34 16.78 23.04
CA ILE A 66 41.28 17.87 24.03
C ILE A 66 41.88 19.16 23.44
N ALA A 67 43.04 19.08 22.78
CA ALA A 67 43.68 20.25 22.16
C ALA A 67 42.82 20.86 21.03
N THR A 68 42.26 20.04 20.13
CA THR A 68 41.38 20.54 19.04
C THR A 68 40.09 21.16 19.56
N PHE A 69 39.53 20.62 20.65
CA PHE A 69 38.36 21.19 21.31
C PHE A 69 38.68 22.54 21.96
N LEU A 70 39.75 22.61 22.78
CA LEU A 70 40.18 23.84 23.44
C LEU A 70 40.55 24.96 22.45
N LEU A 71 41.18 24.63 21.32
CA LEU A 71 41.46 25.59 20.24
C LEU A 71 40.21 26.05 19.49
N SER A 72 39.15 25.24 19.47
CA SER A 72 37.87 25.58 18.83
C SER A 72 36.96 26.42 19.73
N CYS A 73 37.11 26.32 21.06
CA CYS A 73 36.30 27.05 22.03
C CYS A 73 36.27 28.58 21.81
N PRO A 74 37.39 29.31 21.62
CA PRO A 74 37.36 30.76 21.43
C PRO A 74 36.45 31.20 20.27
N PHE A 75 36.50 30.50 19.13
CA PHE A 75 35.66 30.82 17.98
C PHE A 75 34.17 30.59 18.26
N SER A 76 33.79 29.54 18.99
CA SER A 76 32.39 29.31 19.41
C SER A 76 31.94 30.24 20.54
N THR A 77 32.86 30.69 21.42
CA THR A 77 32.56 31.73 22.41
C THR A 77 32.23 33.06 21.72
N PHE A 78 33.01 33.47 20.72
CA PHE A 78 32.64 34.63 19.90
C PHE A 78 31.36 34.39 19.08
N PHE A 79 31.12 33.16 18.60
CA PHE A 79 29.85 32.81 17.94
C PHE A 79 28.65 33.00 18.86
N TYR A 80 28.73 32.56 20.12
CA TYR A 80 27.67 32.68 21.13
C TYR A 80 27.24 34.13 21.35
N PHE A 81 28.19 35.07 21.41
CA PHE A 81 27.94 36.49 21.61
C PHE A 81 27.46 37.24 20.35
N ARG A 82 27.21 36.55 19.22
CA ARG A 82 26.73 37.19 17.97
C ARG A 82 25.31 37.73 18.07
N TYR A 83 24.44 37.06 18.83
CA TYR A 83 23.04 37.44 18.99
C TYR A 83 22.68 37.55 20.48
N ASP A 84 21.99 38.64 20.82
CA ASP A 84 21.35 38.84 22.12
C ASP A 84 19.89 38.37 22.02
N ILE A 85 19.44 37.57 22.98
CA ILE A 85 18.02 37.23 23.12
C ILE A 85 17.35 38.39 23.87
N VAL A 86 16.49 39.12 23.20
CA VAL A 86 15.80 40.29 23.75
C VAL A 86 14.32 40.01 23.95
N VAL A 87 13.75 40.52 25.04
CA VAL A 87 12.30 40.50 25.28
C VAL A 87 11.69 41.71 24.57
N LEU A 88 10.78 41.47 23.61
CA LEU A 88 10.13 42.53 22.84
C LEU A 88 8.80 43.01 23.44
N GLY A 89 8.21 42.22 24.35
CA GLY A 89 6.93 42.54 25.00
C GLY A 89 6.33 41.33 25.70
N GLU A 90 5.08 41.44 26.14
CA GLU A 90 4.32 40.35 26.76
C GLU A 90 3.21 39.83 25.85
N TRP A 91 3.16 38.52 25.67
CA TRP A 91 2.03 37.79 25.08
C TRP A 91 1.03 37.45 26.20
N LYS A 92 -0.25 37.63 25.89
CA LYS A 92 -1.37 37.20 26.73
C LYS A 92 -2.25 36.21 25.95
N PRO A 93 -2.80 35.17 26.59
CA PRO A 93 -3.83 34.34 25.99
C PRO A 93 -5.05 35.20 25.66
N LYS A 94 -5.75 34.86 24.56
CA LYS A 94 -7.00 35.53 24.20
C LYS A 94 -8.16 34.90 24.97
N GLU A 95 -9.24 35.65 25.14
CA GLU A 95 -10.41 35.30 25.98
C GLU A 95 -11.09 33.95 25.65
N PHE A 96 -10.82 33.37 24.48
CA PHE A 96 -11.35 32.07 24.04
C PHE A 96 -10.42 30.87 24.29
N CYS A 97 -9.30 31.04 24.99
CA CYS A 97 -8.36 29.96 25.31
C CYS A 97 -8.73 29.21 26.60
N GLU A 98 -9.38 28.05 26.48
CA GLU A 98 -9.71 27.20 27.63
C GLU A 98 -8.49 26.43 28.20
N ASN A 99 -8.57 26.05 29.48
CA ASN A 99 -7.53 25.37 30.28
C ASN A 99 -6.22 26.15 30.56
N ILE A 100 -6.19 27.47 30.34
CA ILE A 100 -5.07 28.34 30.75
C ILE A 100 -5.64 29.55 31.51
N ASN A 101 -4.95 30.01 32.56
CA ASN A 101 -5.36 31.21 33.30
C ASN A 101 -5.21 32.46 32.42
N LEU A 102 -6.30 33.20 32.20
CA LEU A 102 -6.35 34.38 31.34
C LEU A 102 -5.45 35.54 31.82
N ASP A 103 -5.13 35.59 33.12
CA ASP A 103 -4.18 36.57 33.68
C ASP A 103 -2.71 36.23 33.44
N SER A 104 -2.39 35.06 32.85
CA SER A 104 -0.99 34.66 32.63
C SER A 104 -0.31 35.43 31.50
N THR A 105 0.85 36.03 31.78
CA THR A 105 1.70 36.71 30.80
C THR A 105 2.93 35.88 30.47
N PHE A 106 3.32 35.85 29.19
CA PHE A 106 4.52 35.17 28.71
C PHE A 106 5.38 36.13 27.89
N PRO A 107 6.70 36.26 28.14
CA PRO A 107 7.55 37.18 27.38
C PRO A 107 7.71 36.73 25.92
N ILE A 108 7.45 37.64 24.99
CA ILE A 108 7.80 37.50 23.58
C ILE A 108 9.29 37.75 23.44
N VAL A 109 10.03 36.74 23.00
CA VAL A 109 11.49 36.78 22.84
C VAL A 109 11.89 36.70 21.38
N ASP A 110 12.95 37.42 21.02
CA ASP A 110 13.50 37.53 19.67
C ASP A 110 15.03 37.49 19.71
N GLN A 111 15.68 37.06 18.62
CA GLN A 111 17.14 37.04 18.50
C GLN A 111 17.60 38.23 17.66
N ARG A 112 18.28 39.19 18.28
CA ARG A 112 18.82 40.36 17.58
C ARG A 112 20.34 40.35 17.57
N LEU A 113 20.93 40.92 16.52
CA LEU A 113 22.39 41.02 16.41
C LEU A 113 22.91 41.85 17.58
N SER A 114 23.91 41.34 18.30
CA SER A 114 24.32 41.95 19.57
C SER A 114 24.97 43.33 19.36
N SER A 115 24.91 44.17 20.40
CA SER A 115 25.55 45.50 20.38
C SER A 115 27.05 45.43 20.07
N LEU A 116 27.71 44.35 20.52
CA LEU A 116 29.13 44.07 20.28
C LEU A 116 29.44 43.76 18.80
N PHE A 117 28.49 43.18 18.06
CA PHE A 117 28.63 42.85 16.64
C PHE A 117 28.09 43.93 15.69
N THR A 118 27.32 44.91 16.19
CA THR A 118 26.78 46.05 15.42
C THR A 118 27.58 47.35 15.60
N SER A 119 28.34 47.49 16.70
CA SER A 119 29.19 48.66 16.96
C SER A 119 30.29 48.85 15.90
N PHE A 120 30.72 50.10 15.69
CA PHE A 120 31.73 50.49 14.69
C PHE A 120 31.44 49.96 13.27
N ASP A 121 30.25 50.26 12.72
CA ASP A 121 29.79 49.78 11.39
C ASP A 121 29.84 48.24 11.26
N GLY A 122 29.69 47.52 12.38
CA GLY A 122 29.82 46.07 12.44
C GLY A 122 31.21 45.55 12.06
N LEU A 123 32.26 46.37 12.12
CA LEU A 123 33.64 46.00 11.75
C LEU A 123 34.12 44.73 12.48
N LEU A 124 33.79 44.60 13.77
CA LEU A 124 34.13 43.42 14.56
C LEU A 124 33.39 42.17 14.06
N GLY A 125 32.11 42.29 13.72
CA GLY A 125 31.30 41.20 13.16
C GLY A 125 31.76 40.78 11.77
N LYS A 126 32.04 41.76 10.89
CA LYS A 126 32.63 41.56 9.54
C LYS A 126 33.98 40.83 9.64
N THR A 127 34.88 41.29 10.52
CA THR A 127 36.19 40.68 10.75
C THR A 127 36.08 39.26 11.31
N TYR A 128 35.19 39.03 12.27
CA TYR A 128 34.93 37.71 12.83
C TYR A 128 34.35 36.75 11.79
N MET A 129 33.38 37.19 10.98
CA MET A 129 32.77 36.36 9.92
C MET A 129 33.80 35.93 8.87
N PHE A 130 34.63 36.86 8.41
CA PHE A 130 35.74 36.59 7.50
C PHE A 130 36.73 35.57 8.11
N ALA A 131 37.14 35.79 9.36
CA ALA A 131 38.05 34.89 10.07
C ALA A 131 37.45 33.50 10.30
N ASN A 132 36.18 33.41 10.69
CA ASN A 132 35.49 32.15 10.93
C ASN A 132 35.30 31.35 9.63
N GLY A 133 34.85 31.98 8.54
CA GLY A 133 34.76 31.35 7.22
C GLY A 133 36.12 30.84 6.72
N THR A 134 37.16 31.67 6.82
CA THR A 134 38.50 31.34 6.34
C THR A 134 39.16 30.23 7.18
N VAL A 135 39.25 30.41 8.50
CA VAL A 135 40.00 29.52 9.40
C VAL A 135 39.27 28.22 9.68
N THR A 136 37.93 28.21 9.69
CA THR A 136 37.17 27.07 10.21
C THR A 136 36.46 26.26 9.12
N LYS A 137 36.39 26.78 7.89
CA LYS A 137 35.80 26.12 6.72
C LYS A 137 36.81 25.96 5.59
N ILE A 138 37.33 27.07 5.04
CA ILE A 138 38.16 27.03 3.83
C ILE A 138 39.55 26.41 4.07
N ILE A 139 40.30 26.88 5.08
CA ILE A 139 41.62 26.33 5.39
C ILE A 139 41.54 24.82 5.67
N PRO A 140 40.62 24.31 6.51
CA PRO A 140 40.47 22.88 6.72
C PRO A 140 40.11 22.10 5.46
N CYS A 141 39.20 22.64 4.65
CA CYS A 141 38.77 22.09 3.38
C CYS A 141 39.92 21.94 2.36
N ILE A 142 40.93 22.80 2.38
CA ILE A 142 42.10 22.71 1.50
C ILE A 142 43.20 21.82 2.12
N MET A 143 43.44 21.96 3.42
CA MET A 143 44.48 21.21 4.13
C MET A 143 44.22 19.70 4.14
N LEU A 144 42.97 19.26 4.32
CA LEU A 144 42.66 17.84 4.44
C LEU A 144 42.91 17.05 3.13
N PRO A 145 42.44 17.47 1.94
CA PRO A 145 42.82 16.86 0.66
C PRO A 145 44.33 16.91 0.38
N VAL A 146 45.01 18.01 0.69
CA VAL A 146 46.47 18.14 0.48
C VAL A 146 47.24 17.14 1.35
N LEU A 147 46.91 17.01 2.63
CA LEU A 147 47.52 16.03 3.53
C LEU A 147 47.21 14.59 3.09
N THR A 148 45.98 14.32 2.66
CA THR A 148 45.60 13.00 2.12
C THR A 148 46.35 12.67 0.83
N PHE A 149 46.55 13.62 -0.07
CA PHE A 149 47.35 13.42 -1.28
C PHE A 149 48.82 13.11 -0.96
N LEU A 150 49.42 13.86 -0.04
CA LEU A 150 50.78 13.59 0.46
C LEU A 150 50.88 12.21 1.14
N LEU A 151 49.86 11.80 1.89
CA LEU A 151 49.76 10.48 2.52
C LEU A 151 49.74 9.36 1.47
N VAL A 152 48.95 9.51 0.40
CA VAL A 152 48.90 8.57 -0.73
C VAL A 152 50.24 8.49 -1.46
N LEU A 153 50.94 9.62 -1.62
CA LEU A 153 52.28 9.64 -2.24
C LEU A 153 53.34 8.89 -1.41
N GLU A 154 53.42 9.15 -0.09
CA GLU A 154 54.38 8.45 0.77
C GLU A 154 54.03 6.94 0.90
N LEU A 155 52.74 6.56 0.89
CA LEU A 155 52.32 5.16 0.84
C LEU A 155 52.76 4.46 -0.46
N ARG A 156 52.55 5.08 -1.63
CA ARG A 156 53.01 4.55 -2.93
C ARG A 156 54.54 4.45 -3.00
N LYS A 157 55.26 5.39 -2.39
CA LYS A 157 56.72 5.36 -2.28
C LYS A 157 57.20 4.23 -1.37
N ALA A 158 56.58 4.05 -0.20
CA ALA A 158 56.86 2.94 0.71
C ALA A 158 56.52 1.57 0.08
N GLU A 159 55.50 1.48 -0.76
CA GLU A 159 55.20 0.29 -1.56
C GLU A 159 56.30 0.02 -2.61
N LYS A 160 56.72 1.05 -3.36
CA LYS A 160 57.76 0.94 -4.40
C LYS A 160 59.12 0.52 -3.81
N SER A 161 59.50 1.06 -2.65
CA SER A 161 60.72 0.63 -1.94
C SER A 161 60.67 -0.81 -1.41
N ARG A 162 59.48 -1.35 -1.12
CA ARG A 162 59.30 -2.73 -0.63
C ARG A 162 59.23 -3.77 -1.74
N LYS A 163 58.73 -3.41 -2.92
CA LYS A 163 58.81 -4.25 -4.15
C LYS A 163 60.25 -4.62 -4.54
N HIS A 164 61.25 -3.92 -4.01
CA HIS A 164 62.67 -4.19 -4.23
C HIS A 164 63.31 -5.14 -3.21
N LEU A 165 62.60 -5.58 -2.15
CA LEU A 165 63.21 -6.31 -1.02
C LEU A 165 62.61 -7.67 -0.65
N SER A 166 61.33 -7.99 -0.86
CA SER A 166 60.84 -9.38 -0.81
C SER A 166 59.46 -9.63 -1.45
N PHE A 167 59.26 -10.88 -1.88
CA PHE A 167 57.96 -11.45 -2.25
C PHE A 167 57.37 -12.13 -1.00
N THR A 168 56.45 -11.46 -0.28
CA THR A 168 55.87 -12.02 0.96
C THR A 168 54.42 -11.58 1.14
N LYS A 169 53.57 -12.44 1.73
CA LYS A 169 52.14 -12.14 1.97
C LYS A 169 51.96 -10.85 2.79
N ARG A 170 51.02 -10.03 2.35
CA ARG A 170 50.63 -8.75 2.97
C ARG A 170 50.22 -8.95 4.43
N SER A 171 50.72 -8.09 5.31
CA SER A 171 50.45 -8.19 6.75
C SER A 171 49.10 -7.58 7.15
N THR A 172 48.50 -8.06 8.24
CA THR A 172 47.25 -7.53 8.81
C THR A 172 47.34 -6.05 9.17
N TYR A 173 48.54 -5.57 9.52
CA TYR A 173 48.85 -4.17 9.77
C TYR A 173 48.68 -3.32 8.49
N GLU A 174 49.14 -3.81 7.34
CA GLU A 174 49.07 -3.08 6.07
C GLU A 174 47.63 -2.94 5.56
N LEU A 175 46.83 -4.00 5.67
CA LEU A 175 45.40 -3.96 5.31
C LEU A 175 44.64 -2.92 6.17
N ARG A 176 45.04 -2.77 7.44
CA ARG A 176 44.50 -1.74 8.35
C ARG A 176 44.93 -0.33 7.94
N THR A 177 46.19 -0.13 7.52
CA THR A 177 46.63 1.18 6.98
C THR A 177 45.96 1.55 5.66
N GLU A 178 45.67 0.60 4.77
CA GLU A 178 44.93 0.89 3.53
C GLU A 178 43.47 1.26 3.78
N ARG A 179 42.73 0.42 4.53
CA ARG A 179 41.32 0.71 4.88
C ARG A 179 41.16 2.07 5.56
N THR A 180 42.08 2.40 6.46
CA THR A 180 42.06 3.69 7.16
C THR A 180 42.51 4.87 6.30
N THR A 181 43.32 4.65 5.25
CA THR A 181 43.65 5.67 4.24
C THR A 181 42.48 5.93 3.30
N GLY A 182 41.78 4.88 2.84
CA GLY A 182 40.55 5.02 2.06
C GLY A 182 39.47 5.79 2.82
N LEU A 183 39.31 5.51 4.12
CA LEU A 183 38.41 6.25 5.00
C LEU A 183 38.81 7.74 5.15
N VAL A 184 40.09 8.06 5.25
CA VAL A 184 40.56 9.47 5.29
C VAL A 184 40.38 10.17 3.93
N LEU A 185 40.50 9.45 2.82
CA LEU A 185 40.21 9.98 1.48
C LEU A 185 38.72 10.26 1.29
N PHE A 186 37.85 9.34 1.70
CA PHE A 186 36.41 9.54 1.70
C PHE A 186 36.01 10.75 2.56
N MET A 187 36.51 10.85 3.80
CA MET A 187 36.29 12.01 4.67
C MET A 187 36.80 13.32 4.04
N ALA A 188 37.98 13.31 3.41
CA ALA A 188 38.53 14.49 2.75
C ALA A 188 37.63 15.00 1.61
N ILE A 189 37.09 14.10 0.79
CA ILE A 189 36.16 14.43 -0.29
C ILE A 189 34.82 14.92 0.27
N SER A 190 34.26 14.24 1.27
CA SER A 190 32.99 14.64 1.90
C SER A 190 33.08 16.01 2.57
N PHE A 191 34.13 16.28 3.34
CA PHE A 191 34.33 17.61 3.93
C PHE A 191 34.60 18.68 2.88
N PHE A 192 35.28 18.36 1.77
CA PHE A 192 35.48 19.31 0.68
C PHE A 192 34.14 19.74 0.04
N VAL A 193 33.27 18.78 -0.29
CA VAL A 193 31.96 19.06 -0.91
C VAL A 193 31.01 19.79 0.04
N LEU A 194 31.07 19.53 1.34
CA LEU A 194 30.11 20.07 2.32
C LEU A 194 30.56 21.35 3.03
N GLU A 195 31.86 21.55 3.27
CA GLU A 195 32.37 22.73 3.99
C GLU A 195 32.87 23.84 3.06
N LEU A 196 33.23 23.56 1.80
CA LEU A 196 33.67 24.61 0.85
C LEU A 196 32.55 25.60 0.48
N PRO A 197 31.34 25.16 0.08
CA PRO A 197 30.26 26.10 -0.25
C PRO A 197 29.88 26.95 0.97
N MET A 198 29.90 26.32 2.15
CA MET A 198 29.68 27.01 3.42
C MET A 198 30.74 28.06 3.72
N GLY A 199 32.03 27.75 3.55
CA GLY A 199 33.11 28.70 3.73
C GLY A 199 32.99 29.93 2.82
N PHE A 200 32.56 29.71 1.57
CA PHE A 200 32.34 30.78 0.60
C PHE A 200 31.17 31.70 1.00
N VAL A 201 30.02 31.13 1.42
CA VAL A 201 28.87 31.91 1.93
C VAL A 201 29.27 32.82 3.10
N TYR A 202 30.04 32.30 4.08
CA TYR A 202 30.48 33.09 5.23
C TYR A 202 31.41 34.26 4.89
N ILE A 203 32.17 34.17 3.79
CA ILE A 203 33.05 35.25 3.33
C ILE A 203 32.26 36.28 2.51
N VAL A 204 31.45 35.86 1.56
CA VAL A 204 30.68 36.81 0.72
C VAL A 204 29.64 37.58 1.55
N GLN A 205 29.13 36.99 2.64
CA GLN A 205 28.27 37.68 3.62
C GLN A 205 28.94 38.89 4.32
N VAL A 206 30.26 39.05 4.21
CA VAL A 206 30.98 40.22 4.72
C VAL A 206 30.82 41.44 3.82
N GLU A 207 30.66 41.22 2.52
CA GLU A 207 30.57 42.26 1.48
C GLU A 207 29.12 42.46 0.99
N HIS A 208 28.31 41.40 0.97
CA HIS A 208 26.91 41.42 0.52
C HIS A 208 25.99 41.02 1.67
N THR A 209 25.28 42.01 2.21
CA THR A 209 24.32 41.87 3.32
C THR A 209 22.88 42.16 2.87
N ASP A 210 22.64 42.21 1.56
CA ASP A 210 21.28 42.29 1.03
C ASP A 210 20.48 41.04 1.39
N LEU A 211 19.16 41.20 1.50
CA LEU A 211 18.27 40.08 1.83
C LEU A 211 18.43 38.93 0.85
N GLY A 212 18.56 39.19 -0.46
CA GLY A 212 18.70 38.15 -1.49
C GLY A 212 19.91 37.24 -1.26
N PHE A 213 21.08 37.83 -0.98
CA PHE A 213 22.28 37.06 -0.65
C PHE A 213 22.12 36.28 0.68
N ILE A 214 21.49 36.87 1.70
CA ILE A 214 21.23 36.17 2.97
C ILE A 214 20.33 34.93 2.73
N TRP A 215 19.26 35.06 1.95
CA TRP A 215 18.38 33.96 1.55
C TRP A 215 19.14 32.85 0.79
N TRP A 216 19.99 33.23 -0.17
CA TRP A 216 20.82 32.29 -0.92
C TRP A 216 21.84 31.57 -0.04
N GLY A 217 22.46 32.30 0.90
CA GLY A 217 23.39 31.75 1.88
C GLY A 217 22.71 30.76 2.85
N THR A 218 21.51 31.07 3.34
CA THR A 218 20.72 30.13 4.14
C THR A 218 20.29 28.91 3.34
N PHE A 219 19.91 29.07 2.08
CA PHE A 219 19.54 27.94 1.21
C PHE A 219 20.70 26.96 1.00
N ILE A 220 21.92 27.47 0.73
CA ILE A 220 23.14 26.64 0.67
C ILE A 220 23.41 25.95 2.02
N TYR A 221 23.21 26.65 3.15
CA TYR A 221 23.34 26.05 4.47
C TYR A 221 22.34 24.90 4.70
N HIS A 222 21.08 25.08 4.32
CA HIS A 222 20.06 24.03 4.40
C HIS A 222 20.34 22.86 3.45
N ILE A 223 20.86 23.10 2.24
CA ILE A 223 21.30 22.01 1.33
C ILE A 223 22.51 21.27 1.88
N CYS A 224 23.59 21.96 2.28
CA CYS A 224 24.80 21.30 2.78
C CYS A 224 24.53 20.56 4.11
N ASN A 225 23.68 21.11 4.98
CA ASN A 225 23.21 20.38 6.17
C ASN A 225 22.22 19.28 5.82
N GLY A 226 21.38 19.45 4.80
CA GLY A 226 20.45 18.44 4.30
C GLY A 226 21.21 17.23 3.74
N ILE A 227 22.27 17.44 2.95
CA ILE A 227 23.15 16.37 2.46
C ILE A 227 23.93 15.74 3.62
N LEU A 228 24.45 16.54 4.58
CA LEU A 228 25.08 15.99 5.79
C LEU A 228 24.09 15.15 6.61
N THR A 229 22.85 15.61 6.73
CA THR A 229 21.78 14.90 7.44
C THR A 229 21.31 13.69 6.63
N LEU A 230 21.33 13.70 5.29
CA LEU A 230 21.08 12.53 4.45
C LEU A 230 22.18 11.48 4.59
N ASN A 231 23.44 11.91 4.68
CA ASN A 231 24.58 11.07 5.03
C ASN A 231 24.48 10.48 6.47
N ILE A 232 23.55 11.01 7.30
CA ILE A 232 23.15 10.49 8.62
C ILE A 232 21.80 9.70 8.55
N ILE A 233 20.87 10.07 7.65
CA ILE A 233 19.55 9.44 7.40
C ILE A 233 19.69 8.13 6.59
N ASN A 234 20.89 7.84 6.05
CA ASN A 234 21.35 6.47 5.75
C ASN A 234 21.32 5.51 6.98
N GLN A 235 20.61 5.87 8.05
CA GLN A 235 20.30 5.10 9.26
C GLN A 235 18.80 5.10 9.63
N GLN A 236 17.86 5.59 8.78
CA GLN A 236 16.41 5.61 9.07
C GLN A 236 15.52 4.98 8.00
N CYS A 237 14.88 3.86 8.37
CA CYS A 237 13.60 3.25 7.97
C CYS A 237 13.06 3.28 6.52
N ILE A 238 13.83 3.69 5.52
CA ILE A 238 13.45 3.68 4.10
C ILE A 238 14.41 2.76 3.33
N PHE A 239 13.88 1.98 2.40
CA PHE A 239 14.67 1.10 1.52
C PHE A 239 14.16 1.23 0.08
N ASN A 240 14.85 2.05 -0.72
CA ASN A 240 14.41 2.44 -2.07
C ASN A 240 15.36 1.94 -3.16
N GLU A 241 15.79 0.68 -3.04
CA GLU A 241 16.77 0.05 -3.94
C GLU A 241 16.06 -0.86 -4.95
N ILE A 242 16.26 -0.58 -6.24
CA ILE A 242 15.56 -1.26 -7.34
C ILE A 242 15.99 -2.72 -7.50
N SER A 243 17.12 -3.14 -6.90
CA SER A 243 17.51 -4.55 -6.84
C SER A 243 18.12 -4.90 -5.49
N VAL A 244 17.64 -5.98 -4.88
CA VAL A 244 18.17 -6.52 -3.63
C VAL A 244 19.39 -7.38 -3.94
N ASN A 245 20.57 -6.91 -3.56
CA ASN A 245 21.85 -7.60 -3.71
C ASN A 245 22.71 -7.39 -2.46
N THR A 246 23.86 -8.06 -2.36
CA THR A 246 24.75 -8.01 -1.19
C THR A 246 25.26 -6.58 -0.88
N GLU A 247 25.35 -5.68 -1.86
CA GLU A 247 25.72 -4.29 -1.62
C GLU A 247 24.51 -3.44 -1.17
N THR A 248 23.36 -3.55 -1.84
CA THR A 248 22.17 -2.77 -1.48
C THR A 248 21.59 -3.18 -0.13
N LEU A 249 21.67 -4.46 0.29
CA LEU A 249 21.24 -4.88 1.63
C LEU A 249 22.02 -4.26 2.80
N LYS A 250 23.22 -3.74 2.56
CA LYS A 250 23.97 -2.96 3.58
C LYS A 250 23.30 -1.61 3.88
N LEU A 251 22.41 -1.16 2.99
CA LEU A 251 21.63 0.07 3.13
C LEU A 251 20.25 -0.19 3.78
N PHE A 252 19.87 -1.45 4.02
CA PHE A 252 18.56 -1.77 4.59
C PHE A 252 18.47 -1.32 6.07
N PRO A 253 17.35 -0.72 6.50
CA PRO A 253 17.19 -0.16 7.83
C PRO A 253 16.86 -1.22 8.90
N ILE A 254 17.85 -2.01 9.30
CA ILE A 254 17.73 -3.16 10.22
C ILE A 254 17.05 -2.81 11.57
N ASN A 255 17.13 -1.56 12.04
CA ASN A 255 16.56 -1.16 13.34
C ASN A 255 15.06 -0.76 13.30
N CYS A 256 14.38 -0.94 12.18
CA CYS A 256 13.04 -0.40 11.95
C CYS A 256 11.94 -1.47 11.94
N SER A 257 10.85 -1.20 12.67
CA SER A 257 9.67 -2.09 12.71
C SER A 257 8.66 -1.84 11.60
N THR A 258 8.73 -0.65 10.99
CA THR A 258 7.99 -0.26 9.79
C THR A 258 9.01 0.26 8.79
N VAL A 259 8.98 -0.26 7.57
CA VAL A 259 9.90 0.11 6.47
C VAL A 259 9.07 0.52 5.26
N CYS A 260 9.51 1.54 4.53
CA CYS A 260 8.84 2.00 3.32
C CYS A 260 9.79 1.90 2.12
N GLY A 261 9.25 1.56 0.93
CA GLY A 261 9.99 1.62 -0.33
C GLY A 261 9.71 0.47 -1.29
N TYR A 262 10.73 0.02 -2.02
CA TYR A 262 10.62 -0.97 -3.08
C TYR A 262 11.60 -2.12 -2.82
N LEU A 263 11.13 -3.37 -2.97
CA LEU A 263 11.93 -4.55 -2.70
C LEU A 263 11.76 -5.53 -3.88
N GLN A 264 12.74 -5.54 -4.78
CA GLN A 264 12.78 -6.47 -5.90
C GLN A 264 13.94 -7.46 -5.74
N LEU A 265 13.59 -8.74 -5.64
CA LEU A 265 14.49 -9.87 -5.78
C LEU A 265 14.46 -10.34 -7.23
N SER A 266 15.63 -10.60 -7.80
CA SER A 266 15.79 -11.08 -9.18
C SER A 266 16.73 -12.29 -9.23
N SER A 267 16.80 -12.96 -10.37
CA SER A 267 17.75 -14.05 -10.62
C SER A 267 19.22 -13.63 -10.46
N ASP A 268 19.53 -12.34 -10.60
CA ASP A 268 20.86 -11.75 -10.38
C ASP A 268 21.16 -11.38 -8.90
N SER A 269 20.19 -11.55 -7.98
CA SER A 269 20.33 -11.23 -6.56
C SER A 269 21.32 -12.18 -5.86
N ASN A 270 22.58 -11.74 -5.69
CA ASN A 270 23.66 -12.51 -5.08
C ASN A 270 23.59 -12.65 -3.54
N VAL A 271 22.41 -12.96 -2.99
CA VAL A 271 22.08 -12.89 -1.55
C VAL A 271 21.67 -14.25 -1.00
N THR A 272 22.07 -14.57 0.24
CA THR A 272 21.60 -15.77 0.94
C THR A 272 20.39 -15.51 1.84
N GLU A 273 19.60 -16.56 2.11
CA GLU A 273 18.46 -16.54 3.03
C GLU A 273 18.85 -16.04 4.43
N ASP A 274 20.01 -16.45 4.95
CA ASP A 274 20.56 -15.97 6.23
C ASP A 274 20.78 -14.45 6.24
N GLN A 275 21.23 -13.86 5.13
CA GLN A 275 21.43 -12.42 5.02
C GLN A 275 20.09 -11.69 5.06
N LEU A 276 19.10 -12.13 4.28
CA LEU A 276 17.75 -11.56 4.27
C LEU A 276 17.08 -11.68 5.65
N THR A 277 17.09 -12.87 6.24
CA THR A 277 16.49 -13.15 7.56
C THR A 277 17.15 -12.32 8.66
N THR A 278 18.47 -12.12 8.61
CA THR A 278 19.20 -11.25 9.55
C THR A 278 18.81 -9.78 9.39
N VAL A 279 18.73 -9.31 8.13
CA VAL A 279 18.52 -7.90 7.79
C VAL A 279 17.07 -7.47 8.01
N PHE A 280 16.10 -8.32 7.67
CA PHE A 280 14.66 -8.04 7.81
C PHE A 280 14.10 -8.34 9.21
N LYS A 281 14.89 -8.94 10.11
CA LYS A 281 14.47 -9.48 11.42
C LYS A 281 13.53 -8.59 12.26
N ASN A 282 13.71 -7.27 12.22
CA ASN A 282 12.92 -6.35 13.03
C ASN A 282 11.70 -5.77 12.28
N MET A 283 11.64 -5.91 10.94
CA MET A 283 10.56 -5.40 10.11
C MET A 283 9.27 -6.17 10.37
N LYS A 284 8.21 -5.46 10.74
CA LYS A 284 6.86 -6.01 10.98
C LYS A 284 5.83 -5.50 9.98
N LYS A 285 6.11 -4.37 9.33
CA LYS A 285 5.28 -3.74 8.32
C LYS A 285 6.16 -3.23 7.19
N PHE A 286 5.76 -3.50 5.96
CA PHE A 286 6.36 -2.92 4.77
C PHE A 286 5.29 -2.11 4.03
N TYR A 287 5.60 -0.88 3.64
CA TYR A 287 4.73 -0.02 2.83
C TYR A 287 5.39 0.25 1.48
N GLY A 288 4.82 -0.36 0.44
CA GLY A 288 5.30 -0.27 -0.93
C GLY A 288 5.18 -1.62 -1.64
N LEU A 289 6.00 -1.82 -2.68
CA LEU A 289 5.89 -2.96 -3.59
C LEU A 289 7.01 -4.00 -3.32
N VAL A 290 6.62 -5.27 -3.30
CA VAL A 290 7.52 -6.43 -3.18
C VAL A 290 7.38 -7.26 -4.45
N GLU A 291 8.47 -7.39 -5.21
CA GLU A 291 8.56 -8.17 -6.45
C GLU A 291 9.63 -9.25 -6.30
N ASN A 292 9.33 -10.46 -6.77
CA ASN A 292 10.30 -11.55 -6.91
C ASN A 292 10.09 -12.13 -8.30
N TYR A 293 10.95 -11.76 -9.26
CA TYR A 293 10.47 -11.72 -10.63
C TYR A 293 11.50 -11.84 -11.77
N ASP A 294 11.05 -12.50 -12.85
CA ASP A 294 11.69 -12.51 -14.18
C ASP A 294 10.63 -12.37 -15.31
N SER A 295 10.50 -11.14 -15.85
CA SER A 295 9.77 -10.74 -17.06
C SER A 295 8.21 -10.78 -17.14
N SER A 296 7.62 -9.60 -17.43
CA SER A 296 6.20 -9.18 -17.59
C SER A 296 5.61 -8.23 -16.52
N ARG A 297 5.05 -7.09 -16.96
CA ARG A 297 4.42 -6.10 -16.07
C ARG A 297 3.01 -6.53 -15.68
N SER A 298 2.68 -6.53 -14.40
CA SER A 298 1.27 -6.48 -13.96
C SER A 298 0.85 -5.01 -13.73
N THR A 299 -0.27 -4.60 -14.31
CA THR A 299 -0.83 -3.24 -14.17
C THR A 299 -2.25 -3.32 -13.65
N GLU A 300 -2.44 -3.92 -12.47
CA GLU A 300 -3.75 -4.00 -11.81
C GLU A 300 -3.61 -3.98 -10.29
N GLY A 301 -4.41 -3.14 -9.62
CA GLY A 301 -4.37 -2.91 -8.18
C GLY A 301 -5.01 -4.01 -7.32
N VAL A 302 -4.95 -5.26 -7.76
CA VAL A 302 -5.49 -6.43 -7.03
C VAL A 302 -4.35 -7.17 -6.35
N LEU A 303 -4.57 -7.59 -5.09
CA LEU A 303 -3.72 -8.57 -4.42
C LEU A 303 -3.88 -9.96 -5.08
N ASN A 304 -3.18 -10.17 -6.20
CA ASN A 304 -3.12 -11.45 -6.90
C ASN A 304 -1.91 -12.25 -6.38
N PHE A 305 -2.14 -13.16 -5.44
CA PHE A 305 -1.08 -14.04 -4.94
C PHE A 305 -0.96 -15.29 -5.83
N LYS A 306 0.24 -15.52 -6.34
CA LYS A 306 0.58 -16.53 -7.35
C LYS A 306 1.87 -17.23 -6.95
N ILE A 307 1.85 -18.56 -6.90
CA ILE A 307 3.05 -19.41 -6.72
C ILE A 307 3.29 -20.13 -8.06
N PHE A 308 4.52 -20.13 -8.58
CA PHE A 308 4.91 -20.85 -9.80
C PHE A 308 6.39 -21.26 -9.72
N ASP A 309 6.79 -22.24 -10.55
CA ASP A 309 8.20 -22.63 -10.79
C ASP A 309 9.06 -22.90 -9.54
N MET A 310 8.47 -23.62 -8.58
CA MET A 310 9.11 -23.97 -7.31
C MET A 310 10.08 -25.16 -7.45
N ALA A 311 11.10 -25.21 -6.59
CA ALA A 311 12.02 -26.36 -6.49
C ALA A 311 11.29 -27.65 -6.03
N GLU A 312 11.81 -28.83 -6.40
CA GLU A 312 11.18 -30.13 -6.11
C GLU A 312 10.95 -30.40 -4.61
N ASN A 313 11.77 -29.79 -3.74
CA ASN A 313 11.68 -29.91 -2.28
C ASN A 313 10.81 -28.82 -1.63
N PHE A 314 10.22 -27.90 -2.39
CA PHE A 314 9.38 -26.85 -1.85
C PHE A 314 8.10 -27.43 -1.23
N CYS A 315 7.74 -26.89 -0.06
CA CYS A 315 6.57 -27.34 0.69
C CYS A 315 5.80 -26.14 1.25
N VAL A 316 4.52 -26.37 1.57
CA VAL A 316 3.64 -25.40 2.24
C VAL A 316 3.05 -26.05 3.49
N SER A 317 3.03 -25.33 4.61
CA SER A 317 2.41 -25.82 5.83
C SER A 317 0.88 -25.75 5.78
N VAL A 318 0.23 -26.54 6.64
CA VAL A 318 -1.23 -26.50 6.81
C VAL A 318 -1.70 -25.14 7.35
N GLU A 319 -0.91 -24.50 8.21
CA GLU A 319 -1.22 -23.17 8.74
C GLU A 319 -1.21 -22.11 7.62
N GLU A 320 -0.18 -22.10 6.76
CA GLU A 320 -0.10 -21.21 5.60
C GLU A 320 -1.26 -21.42 4.64
N ILE A 321 -1.61 -22.68 4.33
CA ILE A 321 -2.75 -22.97 3.43
C ILE A 321 -4.07 -22.45 3.99
N ILE A 322 -4.36 -22.65 5.27
CA ILE A 322 -5.62 -22.14 5.87
C ILE A 322 -5.65 -20.61 5.81
N HIS A 323 -4.53 -19.92 6.05
CA HIS A 323 -4.48 -18.45 5.94
C HIS A 323 -4.56 -17.95 4.48
N LEU A 324 -3.88 -18.61 3.55
CA LEU A 324 -3.90 -18.26 2.12
C LEU A 324 -5.31 -18.41 1.55
N PHE A 325 -6.03 -19.49 1.88
CA PHE A 325 -7.39 -19.77 1.41
C PHE A 325 -8.46 -18.80 1.95
N ARG A 326 -8.13 -17.96 2.95
CA ARG A 326 -9.00 -16.83 3.34
C ARG A 326 -9.07 -15.76 2.24
N ASN A 327 -8.09 -15.71 1.33
CA ASN A 327 -8.09 -14.83 0.17
C ASN A 327 -8.70 -15.55 -1.05
N ARG A 328 -9.82 -15.03 -1.57
CA ARG A 328 -10.53 -15.65 -2.71
C ARG A 328 -9.85 -15.46 -4.08
N ASN A 329 -8.76 -14.68 -4.14
CA ASN A 329 -7.96 -14.39 -5.35
C ASN A 329 -6.61 -15.12 -5.35
N LEU A 330 -6.54 -16.27 -4.68
CA LEU A 330 -5.35 -17.13 -4.62
C LEU A 330 -5.29 -18.06 -5.85
N THR A 331 -4.25 -17.94 -6.68
CA THR A 331 -3.97 -18.93 -7.73
C THR A 331 -2.82 -19.85 -7.29
N ILE A 332 -3.08 -21.17 -7.28
CA ILE A 332 -2.13 -22.22 -6.88
C ILE A 332 -1.64 -22.97 -8.15
N PRO A 333 -0.34 -23.30 -8.28
CA PRO A 333 0.21 -23.91 -9.49
C PRO A 333 -0.27 -25.34 -9.72
N ARG A 334 -0.38 -25.72 -11.00
CA ARG A 334 -0.89 -27.02 -11.48
C ARG A 334 0.11 -28.19 -11.38
N ARG A 335 1.18 -28.13 -10.58
CA ARG A 335 2.08 -29.29 -10.31
C ARG A 335 3.03 -29.01 -9.13
N GLY A 336 3.42 -30.08 -8.43
CA GLY A 336 4.67 -30.13 -7.66
C GLY A 336 4.68 -29.48 -6.27
N LEU A 337 3.54 -29.25 -5.64
CA LEU A 337 3.50 -28.76 -4.26
C LEU A 337 3.53 -29.92 -3.26
N ASN A 338 4.29 -29.78 -2.19
CA ASN A 338 4.25 -30.71 -1.06
C ASN A 338 3.68 -30.03 0.19
N TYR A 339 3.14 -30.83 1.12
CA TYR A 339 2.97 -30.36 2.48
C TYR A 339 4.31 -30.42 3.22
N CYS A 340 4.60 -29.41 4.04
CA CYS A 340 5.75 -29.48 4.95
C CYS A 340 5.56 -30.55 6.03
N GLU A 341 6.61 -30.82 6.81
CA GLU A 341 6.53 -31.71 7.96
C GLU A 341 5.37 -31.30 8.89
N TRP A 342 4.55 -32.27 9.27
CA TRP A 342 3.30 -31.99 9.97
C TRP A 342 3.57 -31.42 11.37
N THR A 343 2.92 -30.29 11.63
CA THR A 343 2.89 -29.63 12.94
C THR A 343 1.47 -29.16 13.20
N ILE A 344 1.05 -29.15 14.47
CA ILE A 344 -0.26 -28.62 14.87
C ILE A 344 -0.18 -27.09 14.78
N PRO A 345 -1.04 -26.43 13.97
CA PRO A 345 -1.04 -24.97 13.83
C PRO A 345 -1.23 -24.25 15.17
N SER A 346 -0.45 -23.20 15.39
CA SER A 346 -0.43 -22.48 16.67
C SER A 346 -1.40 -21.29 16.72
N SER A 347 -1.74 -20.71 15.56
CA SER A 347 -2.61 -19.53 15.45
C SER A 347 -4.09 -19.85 15.16
N ILE A 348 -4.45 -21.12 14.97
CA ILE A 348 -5.77 -21.55 14.50
C ILE A 348 -6.46 -22.38 15.58
N SER A 349 -7.62 -21.91 16.04
CA SER A 349 -8.46 -22.68 16.97
C SER A 349 -9.19 -23.81 16.24
N GLY A 350 -8.91 -25.05 16.62
CA GLY A 350 -9.57 -26.24 16.09
C GLY A 350 -8.92 -27.52 16.59
N ASN A 351 -9.58 -28.65 16.37
CA ASN A 351 -8.98 -29.95 16.64
C ASN A 351 -8.31 -30.52 15.39
N PHE A 352 -6.98 -30.63 15.46
CA PHE A 352 -6.11 -31.10 14.39
C PHE A 352 -5.67 -32.54 14.65
N CYS A 353 -5.79 -33.41 13.64
CA CYS A 353 -5.39 -34.81 13.74
C CYS A 353 -4.52 -35.19 12.56
N GLN A 354 -3.53 -36.04 12.82
CA GLN A 354 -2.71 -36.68 11.81
C GLN A 354 -3.18 -38.12 11.63
N ASN A 355 -3.48 -38.51 10.39
CA ASN A 355 -3.68 -39.91 10.05
C ASN A 355 -2.33 -40.52 9.70
N GLU A 356 -2.00 -41.64 10.35
CA GLU A 356 -0.87 -42.48 9.96
C GLU A 356 -1.23 -43.28 8.70
N ILE A 357 -0.22 -43.62 7.89
CA ILE A 357 -0.43 -44.38 6.65
C ILE A 357 -0.99 -45.76 7.00
N GLY A 358 -2.26 -46.00 6.63
CA GLY A 358 -2.99 -47.23 6.94
C GLY A 358 -3.91 -47.16 8.17
N SER A 359 -4.11 -45.98 8.79
CA SER A 359 -5.08 -45.82 9.88
C SER A 359 -6.51 -46.11 9.41
N SER A 360 -7.22 -47.01 10.10
CA SER A 360 -8.64 -47.26 9.86
C SER A 360 -9.50 -46.12 10.41
N ILE A 361 -10.66 -45.87 9.79
CA ILE A 361 -11.64 -44.91 10.33
C ILE A 361 -12.30 -45.38 11.63
N GLU A 362 -12.15 -46.66 12.01
CA GLU A 362 -12.52 -47.19 13.33
C GLU A 362 -11.83 -46.42 14.47
N THR A 363 -10.52 -46.17 14.31
CA THR A 363 -9.68 -45.48 15.30
C THR A 363 -9.63 -43.97 15.09
N PHE A 364 -10.36 -43.43 14.10
CA PHE A 364 -10.34 -42.00 13.78
C PHE A 364 -11.02 -41.18 14.88
N ASN A 365 -10.39 -40.08 15.29
CA ASN A 365 -10.89 -39.23 16.37
C ASN A 365 -12.16 -38.49 15.94
N SER A 366 -13.31 -38.85 16.50
CA SER A 366 -14.61 -38.25 16.17
C SER A 366 -14.75 -36.77 16.51
N SER A 367 -13.84 -36.22 17.32
CA SER A 367 -13.75 -34.78 17.60
C SER A 367 -12.88 -34.01 16.60
N CYS A 368 -12.32 -34.67 15.58
CA CYS A 368 -11.45 -34.02 14.59
C CYS A 368 -12.20 -33.03 13.69
N GLN A 369 -11.55 -31.91 13.38
CA GLN A 369 -12.05 -30.90 12.44
C GLN A 369 -11.12 -30.70 11.25
N TYR A 370 -9.82 -30.87 11.46
CA TYR A 370 -8.76 -30.67 10.49
C TYR A 370 -7.91 -31.96 10.44
N SER A 371 -7.99 -32.71 9.35
CA SER A 371 -7.28 -33.98 9.19
C SER A 371 -6.11 -33.85 8.21
N MET A 372 -4.93 -34.32 8.60
CA MET A 372 -3.75 -34.42 7.76
C MET A 372 -3.54 -35.85 7.28
N GLY A 373 -3.31 -36.03 5.97
CA GLY A 373 -3.25 -37.33 5.32
C GLY A 373 -4.59 -37.79 4.76
N ASP A 374 -4.54 -38.85 3.96
CA ASP A 374 -5.69 -39.35 3.23
C ASP A 374 -6.74 -39.98 4.18
N ILE A 375 -8.01 -39.88 3.80
CA ILE A 375 -9.12 -40.55 4.47
C ILE A 375 -9.69 -41.59 3.51
N ILE A 376 -9.58 -42.87 3.89
CA ILE A 376 -10.05 -43.99 3.08
C ILE A 376 -11.17 -44.73 3.83
N VAL A 377 -12.36 -44.75 3.24
CA VAL A 377 -13.53 -45.52 3.73
C VAL A 377 -13.72 -46.72 2.81
N ASN A 378 -13.60 -47.93 3.35
CA ASN A 378 -13.74 -49.19 2.60
C ASN A 378 -15.06 -49.91 2.96
N GLY A 379 -15.43 -50.93 2.17
CA GLY A 379 -16.51 -51.83 2.55
C GLY A 379 -16.23 -52.54 3.88
N GLY A 380 -17.15 -52.44 4.84
CA GLY A 380 -16.99 -52.87 6.23
C GLY A 380 -16.84 -51.72 7.24
N ASP A 381 -16.44 -50.54 6.77
CA ASP A 381 -16.22 -49.35 7.60
C ASP A 381 -17.52 -48.55 7.87
N GLU A 382 -18.67 -48.93 7.31
CA GLU A 382 -19.91 -48.13 7.32
C GLU A 382 -20.45 -47.82 8.72
N LYS A 383 -20.11 -48.64 9.72
CA LYS A 383 -20.44 -48.43 11.14
C LYS A 383 -19.66 -47.27 11.79
N TYR A 384 -18.50 -46.88 11.23
CA TYR A 384 -17.57 -45.91 11.80
C TYR A 384 -17.66 -44.52 11.15
N ILE A 385 -18.43 -44.35 10.07
CA ILE A 385 -18.55 -43.07 9.32
C ILE A 385 -18.93 -41.86 10.21
N LYS A 386 -19.60 -42.10 11.35
CA LYS A 386 -19.93 -41.06 12.34
C LYS A 386 -18.70 -40.35 12.94
N ASN A 387 -17.54 -40.99 12.89
CA ASN A 387 -16.27 -40.38 13.30
C ASN A 387 -15.85 -39.22 12.37
N LEU A 388 -16.43 -39.12 11.17
CA LEU A 388 -16.10 -38.11 10.16
C LEU A 388 -17.03 -36.88 10.21
N ASN A 389 -18.13 -36.91 10.99
CA ASN A 389 -19.18 -35.88 11.07
C ASN A 389 -18.73 -34.47 11.53
N ASN A 390 -17.50 -34.31 12.02
CA ASN A 390 -16.96 -33.03 12.47
C ASN A 390 -15.87 -32.48 11.55
N LEU A 391 -15.50 -33.20 10.49
CA LEU A 391 -14.50 -32.76 9.54
C LEU A 391 -14.96 -31.54 8.76
N ILE A 392 -14.05 -30.56 8.69
CA ILE A 392 -14.19 -29.32 7.94
C ILE A 392 -13.11 -29.26 6.85
N TRP A 393 -11.90 -29.74 7.15
CA TRP A 393 -10.75 -29.76 6.23
C TRP A 393 -10.05 -31.13 6.19
N ILE A 394 -9.67 -31.55 4.98
CA ILE A 394 -8.80 -32.70 4.72
C ILE A 394 -7.59 -32.22 3.89
N PHE A 395 -6.38 -32.41 4.43
CA PHE A 395 -5.09 -32.12 3.80
C PHE A 395 -4.52 -33.42 3.23
N GLY A 396 -5.11 -33.88 2.13
CA GLY A 396 -4.93 -35.19 1.51
C GLY A 396 -6.09 -35.52 0.57
N LYS A 397 -6.19 -36.78 0.13
CA LYS A 397 -7.31 -37.33 -0.64
C LYS A 397 -8.45 -37.80 0.27
N LEU A 398 -9.69 -37.73 -0.21
CA LEU A 398 -10.83 -38.44 0.36
C LEU A 398 -11.25 -39.56 -0.59
N ILE A 399 -11.14 -40.82 -0.16
CA ILE A 399 -11.46 -42.01 -0.97
C ILE A 399 -12.55 -42.82 -0.30
N ILE A 400 -13.71 -42.96 -0.92
CA ILE A 400 -14.83 -43.79 -0.44
C ILE A 400 -15.05 -44.92 -1.45
N LYS A 401 -14.73 -46.16 -1.07
CA LYS A 401 -14.74 -47.29 -2.02
C LYS A 401 -15.38 -48.57 -1.51
N GLU A 402 -16.07 -49.26 -2.42
CA GLU A 402 -16.62 -50.62 -2.23
C GLU A 402 -17.58 -50.73 -1.02
N THR A 403 -18.20 -49.62 -0.61
CA THR A 403 -19.14 -49.56 0.53
C THR A 403 -20.58 -49.89 0.14
N ASN A 404 -21.37 -50.25 1.15
CA ASN A 404 -22.83 -50.40 1.10
C ASN A 404 -23.58 -49.11 1.43
N LEU A 405 -22.90 -47.96 1.50
CA LEU A 405 -23.52 -46.67 1.81
C LEU A 405 -24.58 -46.32 0.75
N VAL A 406 -25.73 -45.80 1.19
CA VAL A 406 -26.78 -45.25 0.31
C VAL A 406 -26.57 -43.75 0.08
N THR A 407 -25.95 -43.07 1.06
CA THR A 407 -25.57 -41.66 0.97
C THR A 407 -24.25 -41.37 1.70
N ILE A 408 -23.55 -40.32 1.27
CA ILE A 408 -22.37 -39.75 1.94
C ILE A 408 -22.66 -38.43 2.69
N GLY A 409 -23.93 -38.08 2.92
CA GLY A 409 -24.36 -36.85 3.61
C GLY A 409 -23.93 -36.71 5.09
N PHE A 410 -23.09 -37.62 5.61
CA PHE A 410 -22.39 -37.47 6.89
C PHE A 410 -21.18 -36.53 6.82
N LEU A 411 -20.77 -36.12 5.60
CA LEU A 411 -19.75 -35.10 5.33
C LEU A 411 -20.37 -33.72 5.08
N ASP A 412 -21.49 -33.41 5.74
CA ASP A 412 -22.25 -32.16 5.55
C ASP A 412 -21.45 -30.91 5.90
N LYS A 413 -20.53 -30.99 6.87
CA LYS A 413 -19.63 -29.90 7.30
C LYS A 413 -18.32 -29.80 6.50
N LEU A 414 -18.04 -30.74 5.60
CA LEU A 414 -16.77 -30.76 4.88
C LEU A 414 -16.69 -29.57 3.90
N GLU A 415 -15.81 -28.61 4.19
CA GLU A 415 -15.64 -27.41 3.39
C GLU A 415 -14.52 -27.55 2.36
N HIS A 416 -13.43 -28.22 2.71
CA HIS A 416 -12.24 -28.30 1.85
C HIS A 416 -11.57 -29.67 1.88
N VAL A 417 -11.26 -30.19 0.70
CA VAL A 417 -10.34 -31.33 0.48
C VAL A 417 -9.24 -30.83 -0.43
N ILE A 418 -7.98 -30.94 0.02
CA ILE A 418 -6.84 -30.31 -0.63
C ILE A 418 -5.75 -31.36 -0.75
N ASN A 419 -5.51 -31.83 -1.97
CA ASN A 419 -4.29 -32.55 -2.29
C ASN A 419 -3.30 -31.60 -2.98
N LEU A 420 -2.02 -31.74 -2.65
CA LEU A 420 -0.93 -31.00 -3.29
C LEU A 420 -0.02 -31.91 -4.12
N LYS A 421 0.11 -33.19 -3.70
CA LYS A 421 1.24 -34.06 -4.06
C LYS A 421 1.12 -34.69 -5.45
N ASP A 422 -0.09 -35.02 -5.86
CA ASP A 422 -0.30 -35.85 -7.05
C ASP A 422 -0.50 -35.01 -8.31
N SER A 423 -0.30 -35.64 -9.47
CA SER A 423 -0.84 -35.14 -10.73
C SER A 423 -2.35 -34.94 -10.59
N PHE A 424 -2.80 -33.75 -10.92
CA PHE A 424 -4.20 -33.30 -10.78
C PHE A 424 -5.23 -34.12 -11.59
N ASP A 425 -4.76 -35.11 -12.36
CA ASP A 425 -5.54 -36.06 -13.15
C ASP A 425 -6.21 -37.17 -12.28
N GLU A 426 -5.84 -37.32 -10.99
CA GLU A 426 -6.39 -38.38 -10.11
C GLU A 426 -7.57 -37.97 -9.22
N GLY A 427 -7.96 -36.70 -9.18
CA GLY A 427 -9.06 -36.20 -8.34
C GLY A 427 -8.73 -36.16 -6.83
N GLU A 428 -9.23 -35.12 -6.15
CA GLU A 428 -9.00 -34.89 -4.70
C GLU A 428 -10.01 -35.70 -3.85
N ILE A 429 -11.22 -35.88 -4.38
CA ILE A 429 -12.26 -36.74 -3.81
C ILE A 429 -12.57 -37.86 -4.80
N GLN A 430 -12.43 -39.11 -4.37
CA GLN A 430 -12.71 -40.30 -5.17
C GLN A 430 -13.83 -41.14 -4.53
N VAL A 431 -14.86 -41.45 -5.30
CA VAL A 431 -15.98 -42.30 -4.87
C VAL A 431 -16.08 -43.47 -5.84
N LEU A 432 -15.68 -44.67 -5.41
CA LEU A 432 -15.36 -45.80 -6.30
C LEU A 432 -16.15 -47.08 -5.94
N ARG A 433 -16.87 -47.67 -6.89
CA ARG A 433 -17.51 -48.99 -6.77
C ARG A 433 -18.54 -49.13 -5.62
N ASN A 434 -19.12 -48.03 -5.15
CA ASN A 434 -20.18 -48.05 -4.13
C ASN A 434 -21.53 -48.33 -4.81
N THR A 435 -21.84 -49.61 -5.04
CA THR A 435 -22.97 -50.04 -5.88
C THR A 435 -24.36 -49.69 -5.33
N LYS A 436 -24.46 -49.38 -4.02
CA LYS A 436 -25.70 -48.93 -3.36
C LYS A 436 -25.83 -47.41 -3.22
N LEU A 437 -24.76 -46.65 -3.44
CA LEU A 437 -24.72 -45.21 -3.20
C LEU A 437 -25.58 -44.50 -4.24
N SER A 438 -26.69 -43.88 -3.83
CA SER A 438 -27.65 -43.23 -4.74
C SER A 438 -27.77 -41.72 -4.50
N ASN A 439 -27.11 -41.17 -3.48
CA ASN A 439 -27.07 -39.73 -3.21
C ASN A 439 -25.69 -39.31 -2.69
N ALA A 440 -24.98 -38.48 -3.47
CA ALA A 440 -23.63 -38.01 -3.15
C ALA A 440 -23.54 -36.46 -3.13
N THR A 441 -24.22 -35.83 -2.17
CA THR A 441 -24.20 -34.38 -1.96
C THR A 441 -23.15 -33.94 -0.93
N PHE A 442 -22.38 -32.90 -1.26
CA PHE A 442 -21.45 -32.20 -0.35
C PHE A 442 -21.91 -30.73 -0.16
N PRO A 443 -22.81 -30.43 0.80
CA PRO A 443 -23.51 -29.15 0.86
C PRO A 443 -22.63 -27.96 1.28
N SER A 444 -21.55 -28.18 2.03
CA SER A 444 -20.65 -27.10 2.50
C SER A 444 -19.34 -26.99 1.70
N LEU A 445 -19.13 -27.84 0.69
CA LEU A 445 -17.84 -27.95 -0.02
C LEU A 445 -17.58 -26.72 -0.90
N LYS A 446 -16.44 -26.06 -0.67
CA LYS A 446 -16.02 -24.82 -1.32
C LYS A 446 -14.87 -25.10 -2.29
N ARG A 447 -15.05 -24.71 -3.56
CA ARG A 447 -13.98 -24.76 -4.58
C ARG A 447 -13.13 -23.48 -4.54
N LEU A 448 -11.84 -23.61 -4.88
CA LEU A 448 -10.99 -22.49 -5.31
C LEU A 448 -11.18 -22.23 -6.81
N ARG A 449 -10.95 -20.98 -7.25
CA ARG A 449 -10.74 -20.65 -8.66
C ARG A 449 -9.44 -21.29 -9.18
N ASP A 450 -9.34 -21.42 -10.50
CA ASP A 450 -8.18 -21.91 -11.26
C ASP A 450 -7.70 -23.35 -10.96
N ARG A 451 -8.47 -24.13 -10.19
CA ARG A 451 -8.21 -25.56 -9.96
C ARG A 451 -8.59 -26.44 -11.16
N PRO A 452 -8.20 -27.73 -11.18
CA PRO A 452 -8.30 -28.58 -12.39
C PRO A 452 -9.74 -28.84 -12.82
N THR A 453 -9.86 -29.42 -14.02
CA THR A 453 -11.15 -29.78 -14.63
C THR A 453 -11.99 -30.72 -13.75
N ASP A 454 -11.36 -31.70 -13.07
CA ASP A 454 -12.07 -32.81 -12.40
C ASP A 454 -11.57 -33.10 -10.97
N PRO A 455 -11.82 -32.22 -9.96
CA PRO A 455 -11.38 -32.44 -8.59
C PRO A 455 -12.15 -33.55 -7.84
N ILE A 456 -13.25 -34.07 -8.41
CA ILE A 456 -14.10 -35.10 -7.79
C ILE A 456 -14.41 -36.18 -8.84
N ILE A 457 -14.07 -37.44 -8.53
CA ILE A 457 -14.18 -38.58 -9.45
C ILE A 457 -15.16 -39.62 -8.90
N PHE A 458 -16.15 -40.00 -9.72
CA PHE A 458 -17.09 -41.09 -9.44
C PHE A 458 -16.93 -42.22 -10.47
N VAL A 459 -16.52 -43.43 -10.05
CA VAL A 459 -16.34 -44.58 -10.96
C VAL A 459 -17.02 -45.84 -10.42
N GLY A 460 -17.88 -46.48 -11.22
CA GLY A 460 -18.45 -47.80 -10.93
C GLY A 460 -19.45 -47.85 -9.75
N ASN A 461 -19.94 -46.71 -9.27
CA ASN A 461 -21.00 -46.65 -8.26
C ASN A 461 -22.36 -47.05 -8.83
N ASN A 462 -23.44 -46.92 -8.03
CA ASN A 462 -24.80 -47.12 -8.51
C ASN A 462 -25.06 -46.29 -9.79
N GLN A 463 -25.69 -46.89 -10.80
CA GLN A 463 -26.04 -46.19 -12.03
C GLN A 463 -26.95 -44.97 -11.78
N THR A 464 -27.73 -44.95 -10.70
CA THR A 464 -28.55 -43.78 -10.30
C THR A 464 -27.75 -42.50 -9.95
N LEU A 465 -26.42 -42.57 -9.79
CA LEU A 465 -25.56 -41.38 -9.69
C LEU A 465 -25.06 -40.86 -11.05
N SER A 466 -25.06 -41.71 -12.08
CA SER A 466 -24.64 -41.37 -13.45
C SER A 466 -25.84 -41.14 -14.37
N MET A 467 -26.98 -41.74 -14.04
CA MET A 467 -28.29 -41.38 -14.53
C MET A 467 -28.74 -40.17 -13.72
N ASP A 468 -28.35 -38.97 -14.15
CA ASP A 468 -29.04 -37.78 -13.71
C ASP A 468 -30.55 -37.99 -14.03
N PRO A 469 -31.47 -37.88 -13.05
CA PRO A 469 -32.91 -37.84 -13.35
C PRO A 469 -33.27 -36.73 -14.34
N ASN A 470 -32.38 -35.74 -14.46
CA ASN A 470 -32.35 -34.63 -15.39
C ASN A 470 -31.30 -34.79 -16.50
N SER A 471 -30.92 -36.00 -16.94
CA SER A 471 -30.03 -36.17 -18.12
C SER A 471 -30.59 -35.48 -19.38
N ASN A 472 -31.92 -35.30 -19.40
CA ASN A 472 -32.67 -34.52 -20.37
C ASN A 472 -32.48 -33.00 -20.24
N CYS A 473 -31.64 -32.49 -19.33
CA CYS A 473 -31.44 -31.06 -19.01
C CYS A 473 -30.04 -30.55 -19.40
N THR A 474 -29.23 -31.37 -20.05
CA THR A 474 -28.02 -30.92 -20.75
C THR A 474 -28.40 -30.47 -22.16
N PHE A 475 -27.86 -29.34 -22.61
CA PHE A 475 -28.05 -28.85 -23.98
C PHE A 475 -26.68 -28.69 -24.65
N GLU A 476 -26.33 -29.68 -25.48
CA GLU A 476 -25.00 -29.85 -26.11
C GLU A 476 -24.75 -28.92 -27.31
N HIS A 477 -25.68 -28.03 -27.65
CA HIS A 477 -25.54 -27.11 -28.77
C HIS A 477 -25.19 -25.70 -28.29
N ASP A 478 -23.97 -25.25 -28.59
CA ASP A 478 -23.52 -23.92 -28.15
C ASP A 478 -24.34 -22.77 -28.78
N ARG A 479 -24.77 -22.93 -30.04
CA ARG A 479 -25.48 -21.90 -30.80
C ARG A 479 -26.99 -22.10 -30.74
N ILE A 480 -27.72 -21.02 -30.48
CA ILE A 480 -29.17 -21.00 -30.53
C ILE A 480 -29.66 -20.53 -31.91
N ASP A 481 -30.39 -21.40 -32.60
CA ASP A 481 -31.14 -21.14 -33.83
C ASP A 481 -32.48 -21.92 -33.80
N SER A 482 -33.29 -21.81 -34.84
CA SER A 482 -34.64 -22.39 -34.88
C SER A 482 -34.65 -23.92 -34.91
N GLU A 483 -33.55 -24.59 -35.28
CA GLU A 483 -33.41 -26.04 -35.20
C GLU A 483 -32.90 -26.45 -33.82
N THR A 484 -31.83 -25.83 -33.31
CA THR A 484 -31.27 -26.19 -31.99
C THR A 484 -32.23 -25.85 -30.85
N LEU A 485 -33.00 -24.77 -30.93
CA LEU A 485 -33.96 -24.38 -29.89
C LEU A 485 -35.10 -25.41 -29.71
N LYS A 486 -35.42 -26.23 -30.72
CA LYS A 486 -36.38 -27.34 -30.61
C LYS A 486 -35.87 -28.46 -29.69
N LEU A 487 -34.56 -28.58 -29.54
CA LEU A 487 -33.87 -29.55 -28.68
C LEU A 487 -33.62 -29.00 -27.27
N PHE A 488 -33.98 -27.74 -27.01
CA PHE A 488 -33.76 -27.10 -25.71
C PHE A 488 -34.66 -27.72 -24.61
N PRO A 489 -34.12 -28.02 -23.42
CA PRO A 489 -34.84 -28.80 -22.42
C PRO A 489 -35.78 -27.96 -21.55
N THR A 490 -36.92 -27.58 -22.13
CA THR A 490 -37.87 -26.59 -21.57
C THR A 490 -38.49 -26.91 -20.21
N GLN A 491 -38.42 -28.16 -19.73
CA GLN A 491 -38.98 -28.56 -18.42
C GLN A 491 -37.99 -28.38 -17.26
N CYS A 492 -36.74 -28.03 -17.55
CA CYS A 492 -35.64 -28.11 -16.59
C CYS A 492 -35.44 -26.79 -15.80
N LYS A 493 -35.27 -26.93 -14.48
CA LYS A 493 -34.91 -25.81 -13.59
C LYS A 493 -33.41 -25.48 -13.65
N SER A 494 -32.58 -26.50 -13.68
CA SER A 494 -31.13 -26.40 -13.79
C SER A 494 -30.71 -26.98 -15.13
N ILE A 495 -29.89 -26.26 -15.89
CA ILE A 495 -29.49 -26.61 -17.25
C ILE A 495 -27.97 -26.52 -17.38
N CYS A 496 -27.37 -27.55 -17.99
CA CYS A 496 -25.94 -27.61 -18.29
C CYS A 496 -25.74 -27.26 -19.77
N SER A 497 -25.19 -26.07 -20.08
CA SER A 497 -25.03 -25.60 -21.45
C SER A 497 -24.17 -24.33 -21.57
N HIS A 498 -23.58 -24.13 -22.76
CA HIS A 498 -23.02 -22.87 -23.20
C HIS A 498 -24.01 -22.18 -24.15
N LEU A 499 -24.64 -21.08 -23.73
CA LEU A 499 -25.68 -20.40 -24.51
C LEU A 499 -25.08 -19.23 -25.31
N HIS A 500 -24.87 -19.43 -26.61
CA HIS A 500 -24.40 -18.41 -27.54
C HIS A 500 -25.50 -17.99 -28.54
N ILE A 501 -25.92 -16.73 -28.43
CA ILE A 501 -26.92 -16.10 -29.29
C ILE A 501 -26.22 -14.96 -30.04
N ASP A 502 -26.13 -15.08 -31.38
CA ASP A 502 -25.48 -14.05 -32.20
C ASP A 502 -26.29 -13.67 -33.46
N GLN A 503 -25.69 -12.84 -34.32
CA GLN A 503 -26.28 -12.39 -35.59
C GLN A 503 -26.76 -13.50 -36.55
N SER A 504 -26.37 -14.77 -36.35
CA SER A 504 -26.88 -15.90 -37.14
C SER A 504 -28.15 -16.52 -36.57
N SER A 505 -28.59 -16.08 -35.39
CA SER A 505 -29.77 -16.61 -34.71
C SER A 505 -31.02 -16.09 -35.40
N ASP A 506 -31.86 -17.00 -35.89
CA ASP A 506 -33.13 -16.72 -36.59
C ASP A 506 -34.35 -16.78 -35.65
N VAL A 507 -34.14 -17.04 -34.35
CA VAL A 507 -35.22 -17.14 -33.36
C VAL A 507 -35.61 -15.79 -32.78
N THR A 508 -36.90 -15.68 -32.46
CA THR A 508 -37.49 -14.50 -31.84
C THR A 508 -37.40 -14.52 -30.31
N GLU A 509 -37.48 -13.34 -29.69
CA GLU A 509 -37.58 -13.16 -28.24
C GLU A 509 -38.72 -13.99 -27.61
N VAL A 510 -39.84 -14.16 -28.32
CA VAL A 510 -40.99 -14.97 -27.87
C VAL A 510 -40.67 -16.47 -27.83
N GLN A 511 -39.92 -16.97 -28.82
CA GLN A 511 -39.47 -18.36 -28.84
C GLN A 511 -38.46 -18.63 -27.72
N LEU A 512 -37.47 -17.74 -27.56
CA LEU A 512 -36.49 -17.82 -26.47
C LEU A 512 -37.17 -17.78 -25.09
N SER A 513 -38.08 -16.82 -24.86
CA SER A 513 -38.84 -16.68 -23.61
C SER A 513 -39.69 -17.92 -23.29
N SER A 514 -40.23 -18.57 -24.32
CA SER A 514 -41.02 -19.79 -24.17
C SER A 514 -40.13 -21.00 -23.81
N ALA A 515 -38.95 -21.10 -24.42
CA ALA A 515 -38.01 -22.19 -24.18
C ALA A 515 -37.33 -22.09 -22.79
N PHE A 516 -36.91 -20.88 -22.41
CA PHE A 516 -36.13 -20.63 -21.19
C PHE A 516 -37.00 -20.40 -19.94
N LYS A 517 -38.34 -20.42 -20.07
CA LYS A 517 -39.31 -20.08 -19.02
C LYS A 517 -39.05 -20.72 -17.65
N ASN A 518 -38.63 -21.99 -17.63
CA ASN A 518 -38.40 -22.75 -16.41
C ASN A 518 -36.95 -22.70 -15.91
N MET A 519 -36.00 -22.22 -16.73
CA MET A 519 -34.58 -22.19 -16.41
C MET A 519 -34.27 -21.17 -15.31
N LYS A 520 -33.65 -21.64 -14.22
CA LYS A 520 -33.25 -20.85 -13.05
C LYS A 520 -31.76 -20.90 -12.77
N ILE A 521 -31.10 -22.02 -13.05
CA ILE A 521 -29.65 -22.17 -12.87
C ILE A 521 -29.04 -22.62 -14.19
N LEU A 522 -28.02 -21.89 -14.65
CA LEU A 522 -27.21 -22.26 -15.81
C LEU A 522 -25.82 -22.67 -15.34
N TYR A 523 -25.41 -23.90 -15.65
CA TYR A 523 -24.02 -24.37 -15.51
C TYR A 523 -23.37 -24.32 -16.88
N GLY A 524 -22.34 -23.48 -17.05
CA GLY A 524 -21.69 -23.23 -18.34
C GLY A 524 -21.47 -21.74 -18.58
N SER A 525 -21.92 -21.22 -19.72
CA SER A 525 -21.69 -19.80 -20.06
C SER A 525 -22.81 -19.17 -20.87
N LEU A 526 -22.84 -17.83 -20.90
CA LEU A 526 -23.89 -17.04 -21.55
C LEU A 526 -23.27 -15.91 -22.37
N LYS A 527 -23.58 -15.89 -23.67
CA LYS A 527 -23.05 -14.92 -24.61
C LYS A 527 -24.12 -14.43 -25.58
N VAL A 528 -24.43 -13.14 -25.56
CA VAL A 528 -25.42 -12.50 -26.44
C VAL A 528 -24.74 -11.35 -27.19
N SER A 529 -24.54 -11.47 -28.51
CA SER A 529 -23.82 -10.42 -29.26
C SER A 529 -24.23 -10.21 -30.71
N LYS A 530 -24.15 -8.97 -31.18
CA LYS A 530 -24.55 -8.59 -32.56
C LYS A 530 -25.99 -8.96 -32.92
N THR A 531 -26.87 -8.98 -31.92
CA THR A 531 -28.29 -9.28 -32.10
C THR A 531 -29.12 -8.01 -32.31
N ASN A 532 -30.32 -8.17 -32.89
CA ASN A 532 -31.31 -7.11 -33.01
C ASN A 532 -32.24 -7.01 -31.77
N PHE A 533 -31.95 -7.73 -30.69
CA PHE A 533 -32.80 -7.70 -29.49
C PHE A 533 -32.68 -6.36 -28.77
N THR A 534 -33.80 -5.85 -28.29
CA THR A 534 -33.83 -4.64 -27.47
C THR A 534 -33.47 -4.92 -26.01
N ASN A 535 -33.52 -6.19 -25.58
CA ASN A 535 -33.28 -6.61 -24.21
C ASN A 535 -33.04 -8.13 -24.14
N ALA A 536 -32.78 -8.67 -22.94
CA ALA A 536 -32.68 -10.11 -22.67
C ALA A 536 -33.73 -10.61 -21.64
N HIS A 537 -34.97 -10.08 -21.67
CA HIS A 537 -36.09 -10.55 -20.83
C HIS A 537 -36.47 -12.01 -21.07
N PHE A 538 -36.06 -12.60 -22.20
CA PHE A 538 -36.13 -14.05 -22.41
C PHE A 538 -35.30 -14.86 -21.39
N LEU A 539 -34.41 -14.21 -20.64
CA LEU A 539 -33.68 -14.75 -19.48
C LEU A 539 -34.12 -14.14 -18.14
N ALA A 540 -35.24 -13.41 -18.07
CA ALA A 540 -35.72 -12.78 -16.83
C ALA A 540 -35.96 -13.77 -15.69
N GLY A 541 -36.23 -15.05 -16.01
CA GLY A 541 -36.38 -16.12 -15.03
C GLY A 541 -35.09 -16.58 -14.36
N LEU A 542 -33.92 -16.39 -14.98
CA LEU A 542 -32.63 -16.96 -14.56
C LEU A 542 -32.15 -16.34 -13.24
N GLU A 543 -31.79 -17.17 -12.26
CA GLU A 543 -31.40 -16.78 -10.90
C GLU A 543 -29.87 -16.81 -10.69
N THR A 544 -29.19 -17.81 -11.26
CA THR A 544 -27.76 -18.06 -11.05
C THR A 544 -27.06 -18.55 -12.33
N VAL A 545 -25.83 -18.10 -12.56
CA VAL A 545 -24.92 -18.62 -13.61
C VAL A 545 -23.62 -19.09 -12.96
N GLU A 546 -23.36 -20.39 -13.04
CA GLU A 546 -22.11 -21.00 -12.60
C GLU A 546 -21.21 -21.29 -13.80
N CYS A 547 -20.11 -20.55 -13.92
CA CYS A 547 -19.10 -20.78 -14.96
C CYS A 547 -17.85 -21.46 -14.40
N ASP A 548 -17.12 -22.13 -15.29
CA ASP A 548 -15.76 -22.60 -15.03
C ASP A 548 -14.73 -21.52 -15.43
N ASN A 549 -14.18 -21.57 -16.65
CA ASN A 549 -13.24 -20.57 -17.19
C ASN A 549 -13.91 -19.44 -18.01
N ASP A 550 -15.23 -19.49 -18.17
CA ASP A 550 -16.00 -18.59 -19.03
C ASP A 550 -16.58 -17.36 -18.30
N GLN A 551 -17.23 -16.47 -19.05
CA GLN A 551 -17.84 -15.23 -18.55
C GLN A 551 -19.25 -15.02 -19.12
N VAL A 552 -20.08 -14.27 -18.40
CA VAL A 552 -21.34 -13.73 -18.95
C VAL A 552 -21.01 -12.51 -19.82
N LYS A 553 -21.28 -12.58 -21.13
CA LYS A 553 -20.91 -11.54 -22.11
C LYS A 553 -22.12 -11.04 -22.92
N ILE A 554 -22.49 -9.78 -22.76
CA ILE A 554 -23.58 -9.15 -23.54
C ILE A 554 -23.01 -7.94 -24.27
N TYR A 555 -22.68 -8.09 -25.55
CA TYR A 555 -21.86 -7.08 -26.24
C TYR A 555 -22.19 -6.83 -27.71
N SER A 556 -21.94 -5.60 -28.17
CA SER A 556 -22.21 -5.18 -29.56
C SER A 556 -23.66 -5.40 -30.01
N ASN A 557 -24.65 -5.21 -29.14
CA ASN A 557 -26.07 -5.25 -29.50
C ASN A 557 -26.59 -3.82 -29.67
N ASP A 558 -26.53 -3.30 -30.90
CA ASP A 558 -26.81 -1.88 -31.20
C ASP A 558 -28.24 -1.42 -30.90
N LEU A 559 -29.19 -2.35 -30.80
CA LEU A 559 -30.59 -2.08 -30.48
C LEU A 559 -30.94 -2.27 -28.99
N MET A 560 -30.03 -2.80 -28.19
CA MET A 560 -30.28 -3.15 -26.79
C MET A 560 -30.38 -1.88 -25.92
N VAL A 561 -31.52 -1.71 -25.26
CA VAL A 561 -31.81 -0.61 -24.32
C VAL A 561 -31.55 -0.99 -22.86
N GLU A 562 -31.63 -2.28 -22.53
CA GLU A 562 -31.31 -2.84 -21.20
C GLU A 562 -30.98 -4.33 -21.25
N VAL A 563 -30.45 -4.90 -20.17
CA VAL A 563 -30.27 -6.36 -20.06
C VAL A 563 -31.58 -7.06 -19.66
N GLY A 564 -32.26 -6.64 -18.59
CA GLY A 564 -33.57 -7.18 -18.22
C GLY A 564 -33.57 -8.59 -17.59
N MET A 565 -32.42 -9.09 -17.12
CA MET A 565 -32.33 -10.37 -16.38
C MET A 565 -32.70 -10.17 -14.91
N THR A 566 -33.99 -9.93 -14.63
CA THR A 566 -34.43 -9.38 -13.35
C THR A 566 -34.24 -10.29 -12.13
N GLN A 567 -34.28 -11.62 -12.29
CA GLN A 567 -34.03 -12.55 -11.19
C GLN A 567 -32.54 -12.89 -10.97
N PHE A 568 -31.64 -12.44 -11.85
CA PHE A 568 -30.23 -12.83 -11.79
C PHE A 568 -29.56 -12.23 -10.55
N SER A 569 -29.09 -13.10 -9.66
CA SER A 569 -28.75 -12.75 -8.28
C SER A 569 -27.32 -13.09 -7.89
N SER A 570 -26.76 -14.19 -8.41
CA SER A 570 -25.43 -14.67 -8.08
C SER A 570 -24.73 -15.28 -9.29
N THR A 571 -23.39 -15.20 -9.31
CA THR A 571 -22.57 -15.86 -10.32
C THR A 571 -21.14 -16.03 -9.86
N SER A 572 -20.49 -17.12 -10.29
CA SER A 572 -19.07 -17.39 -10.06
C SER A 572 -18.14 -16.76 -11.12
N CYS A 573 -18.69 -16.22 -12.22
CA CYS A 573 -17.94 -15.62 -13.33
C CYS A 573 -17.99 -14.08 -13.36
N SER A 574 -17.07 -13.48 -14.12
CA SER A 574 -17.15 -12.05 -14.44
C SER A 574 -18.35 -11.78 -15.35
N VAL A 575 -19.01 -10.64 -15.15
CA VAL A 575 -20.12 -10.16 -16.00
C VAL A 575 -19.62 -8.96 -16.81
N ASN A 576 -19.63 -9.08 -18.14
CA ASN A 576 -19.19 -8.02 -19.05
C ASN A 576 -20.32 -7.59 -19.98
N VAL A 577 -20.64 -6.30 -19.95
CA VAL A 577 -21.68 -5.68 -20.79
C VAL A 577 -21.09 -4.44 -21.47
N ASP A 578 -20.62 -4.60 -22.71
CA ASP A 578 -19.86 -3.59 -23.45
C ASP A 578 -20.45 -3.29 -24.84
N SER A 579 -20.17 -2.10 -25.37
CA SER A 579 -20.45 -1.78 -26.77
C SER A 579 -21.94 -1.85 -27.17
N ASN A 580 -22.90 -1.69 -26.24
CA ASN A 580 -24.33 -1.70 -26.54
C ASN A 580 -24.83 -0.25 -26.73
N ALA A 581 -24.89 0.21 -27.99
CA ALA A 581 -24.96 1.64 -28.32
C ALA A 581 -26.21 2.38 -27.81
N LYS A 582 -27.37 1.72 -27.76
CA LYS A 582 -28.65 2.30 -27.32
C LYS A 582 -28.99 2.04 -25.85
N MET A 583 -28.07 1.48 -25.07
CA MET A 583 -28.36 1.06 -23.70
C MET A 583 -28.62 2.26 -22.79
N THR A 584 -29.83 2.34 -22.23
CA THR A 584 -30.31 3.42 -21.35
C THR A 584 -30.36 3.03 -19.88
N ARG A 585 -30.43 1.74 -19.55
CA ARG A 585 -30.42 1.23 -18.17
C ARG A 585 -29.71 -0.13 -18.08
N VAL A 586 -29.24 -0.53 -16.90
CA VAL A 586 -28.60 -1.84 -16.69
C VAL A 586 -29.61 -2.98 -16.74
N GLY A 587 -30.55 -3.05 -15.80
CA GLY A 587 -31.59 -4.09 -15.75
C GLY A 587 -31.13 -5.40 -15.10
N LEU A 588 -30.29 -5.32 -14.06
CA LEU A 588 -29.77 -6.44 -13.26
C LEU A 588 -29.99 -6.23 -11.74
N PRO A 589 -31.24 -5.98 -11.28
CA PRO A 589 -31.54 -5.46 -9.94
C PRO A 589 -31.02 -6.30 -8.77
N ASN A 590 -31.00 -7.63 -8.89
CA ASN A 590 -30.68 -8.53 -7.77
C ASN A 590 -29.22 -9.00 -7.73
N LEU A 591 -28.40 -8.66 -8.73
CA LEU A 591 -27.09 -9.25 -8.93
C LEU A 591 -26.05 -8.77 -7.90
N LYS A 592 -25.51 -9.70 -7.12
CA LYS A 592 -24.39 -9.48 -6.18
C LYS A 592 -23.16 -10.23 -6.73
N SER A 593 -22.26 -9.51 -7.41
CA SER A 593 -21.11 -10.11 -8.11
C SER A 593 -19.77 -9.47 -7.72
N ILE A 594 -18.70 -10.22 -8.00
CA ILE A 594 -17.30 -9.97 -7.60
C ILE A 594 -16.55 -9.16 -8.66
N GLN A 595 -17.02 -9.15 -9.91
CA GLN A 595 -16.38 -8.43 -11.01
C GLN A 595 -17.39 -8.13 -12.13
N ILE A 596 -17.75 -6.86 -12.29
CA ILE A 596 -18.70 -6.40 -13.32
C ILE A 596 -18.04 -5.28 -14.13
N THR A 597 -18.01 -5.44 -15.45
CA THR A 597 -17.53 -4.41 -16.38
C THR A 597 -18.70 -3.90 -17.22
N PHE A 598 -18.96 -2.60 -17.11
CA PHE A 598 -19.90 -1.87 -17.96
C PHE A 598 -19.16 -0.81 -18.76
N THR A 599 -19.22 -0.86 -20.08
CA THR A 599 -18.59 0.15 -20.96
C THR A 599 -19.57 0.54 -22.08
N ASN A 600 -20.55 1.38 -21.72
CA ASN A 600 -21.64 1.80 -22.60
C ASN A 600 -21.77 3.33 -22.72
N SER A 601 -22.63 3.74 -23.66
CA SER A 601 -22.93 5.11 -24.06
C SER A 601 -23.20 6.08 -22.87
N PRO A 602 -22.80 7.37 -22.97
CA PRO A 602 -22.99 8.37 -21.91
C PRO A 602 -24.45 8.71 -21.53
N SER A 603 -25.44 8.05 -22.13
CA SER A 603 -26.87 8.20 -21.83
C SER A 603 -27.45 7.15 -20.86
N GLY A 604 -26.67 6.15 -20.43
CA GLY A 604 -27.15 5.08 -19.54
C GLY A 604 -27.37 5.51 -18.08
N CYS A 605 -28.23 4.79 -17.36
CA CYS A 605 -28.44 4.92 -15.91
C CYS A 605 -28.32 3.59 -15.15
N ILE A 606 -28.06 3.68 -13.84
CA ILE A 606 -28.01 2.56 -12.87
C ILE A 606 -29.00 2.87 -11.74
N SER A 607 -29.83 1.91 -11.34
CA SER A 607 -30.73 2.06 -10.20
C SER A 607 -30.00 1.98 -8.86
N ILE A 608 -30.64 2.48 -7.80
CA ILE A 608 -30.09 2.46 -6.43
C ILE A 608 -30.01 1.04 -5.85
N GLN A 609 -30.93 0.16 -6.25
CA GLN A 609 -30.90 -1.26 -5.91
C GLN A 609 -29.66 -1.95 -6.50
N GLU A 610 -29.45 -1.83 -7.81
CA GLU A 610 -28.31 -2.41 -8.54
C GLU A 610 -26.98 -2.00 -7.91
N ILE A 611 -26.76 -0.69 -7.77
CA ILE A 611 -25.48 -0.21 -7.26
C ILE A 611 -25.23 -0.57 -5.78
N THR A 612 -26.28 -0.69 -4.96
CA THR A 612 -26.10 -1.17 -3.59
C THR A 612 -25.64 -2.62 -3.60
N ASN A 613 -26.29 -3.48 -4.39
CA ASN A 613 -25.93 -4.89 -4.52
C ASN A 613 -24.51 -5.08 -5.10
N PHE A 614 -24.03 -4.16 -5.95
CA PHE A 614 -22.66 -4.15 -6.45
C PHE A 614 -21.63 -3.67 -5.40
N LEU A 615 -21.98 -2.67 -4.58
CA LEU A 615 -21.07 -2.08 -3.58
C LEU A 615 -21.02 -2.83 -2.24
N ASP A 616 -22.06 -3.60 -1.90
CA ASP A 616 -22.06 -4.52 -0.75
C ASP A 616 -21.17 -5.77 -0.99
N SER A 617 -20.65 -5.95 -2.22
CA SER A 617 -19.67 -6.99 -2.55
C SER A 617 -18.30 -6.70 -1.92
N GLU A 618 -17.65 -7.69 -1.31
CA GLU A 618 -16.31 -7.52 -0.72
C GLU A 618 -15.21 -7.25 -1.77
N PHE A 619 -15.53 -7.41 -3.06
CA PHE A 619 -14.62 -7.23 -4.19
C PHE A 619 -15.23 -6.21 -5.16
N VAL A 620 -14.74 -4.97 -5.10
CA VAL A 620 -15.15 -3.90 -6.01
C VAL A 620 -13.94 -3.42 -6.80
N MET A 621 -13.98 -3.59 -8.13
CA MET A 621 -13.13 -2.85 -9.07
C MET A 621 -13.89 -2.49 -10.36
N ASN A 622 -13.57 -1.30 -10.88
CA ASN A 622 -13.84 -0.83 -12.25
C ASN A 622 -15.28 -0.86 -12.76
N ILE A 623 -16.20 -0.24 -12.02
CA ILE A 623 -17.44 0.30 -12.60
C ILE A 623 -17.08 1.53 -13.47
N ASN A 624 -16.57 1.27 -14.69
CA ASN A 624 -16.16 2.29 -15.67
C ASN A 624 -17.35 2.99 -16.37
N THR A 625 -18.34 3.42 -15.59
CA THR A 625 -19.59 4.01 -16.11
C THR A 625 -19.64 5.51 -15.94
N TYR A 626 -19.90 6.22 -17.03
CA TYR A 626 -20.37 7.61 -17.04
C TYR A 626 -21.88 7.74 -16.75
N ALA A 627 -22.49 6.69 -16.18
CA ALA A 627 -23.94 6.54 -16.07
C ALA A 627 -24.55 7.45 -15.00
N ALA A 628 -25.81 7.88 -15.19
CA ALA A 628 -26.57 8.56 -14.15
C ALA A 628 -27.16 7.56 -13.13
N PHE A 629 -27.69 8.04 -12.00
CA PHE A 629 -28.69 7.24 -11.28
C PHE A 629 -30.00 7.27 -12.06
N CYS A 630 -30.71 6.15 -12.14
CA CYS A 630 -32.06 6.12 -12.72
C CYS A 630 -33.05 6.87 -11.81
N ASP A 631 -34.15 7.37 -12.37
CA ASP A 631 -35.20 8.03 -11.60
C ASP A 631 -35.86 7.07 -10.61
N PHE A 632 -35.70 7.35 -9.32
CA PHE A 632 -36.30 6.60 -8.22
C PHE A 632 -37.82 6.84 -8.14
N SER A 633 -38.58 5.75 -8.00
CA SER A 633 -40.02 5.68 -7.80
C SER A 633 -40.36 5.30 -6.35
N ASP A 634 -41.56 5.63 -5.87
CA ASP A 634 -41.93 5.33 -4.47
C ASP A 634 -42.04 3.81 -4.19
N ASP A 635 -42.26 2.98 -5.23
CA ASP A 635 -42.29 1.52 -5.13
C ASP A 635 -40.91 0.92 -4.79
N ASP A 636 -39.82 1.60 -5.19
CA ASP A 636 -38.44 1.21 -4.89
C ASP A 636 -38.10 1.30 -3.38
N SER A 637 -38.94 1.96 -2.59
CA SER A 637 -38.77 2.07 -1.12
C SER A 637 -38.92 0.73 -0.39
N SER A 638 -39.59 -0.24 -0.99
CA SER A 638 -39.86 -1.56 -0.39
C SER A 638 -38.65 -2.52 -0.37
N PHE A 639 -37.58 -2.24 -1.12
CA PHE A 639 -36.40 -3.10 -1.17
C PHE A 639 -35.47 -2.94 0.04
N PHE A 640 -35.56 -1.81 0.75
CA PHE A 640 -34.67 -1.50 1.86
C PHE A 640 -35.47 -1.38 3.17
N ASP A 641 -35.04 -2.06 4.23
CA ASP A 641 -35.52 -1.85 5.60
C ASP A 641 -35.06 -0.49 6.20
N GLU A 642 -34.72 0.48 5.34
CA GLU A 642 -34.11 1.76 5.68
C GLU A 642 -34.90 2.90 4.99
N LYS A 643 -35.22 3.96 5.75
CA LYS A 643 -35.98 5.10 5.21
C LYS A 643 -35.19 5.86 4.14
N ILE A 644 -35.75 5.93 2.93
CA ILE A 644 -35.20 6.66 1.79
C ILE A 644 -35.79 8.07 1.71
N CYS A 645 -34.96 9.07 1.42
CA CYS A 645 -35.40 10.44 1.14
C CYS A 645 -34.79 10.94 -0.18
N LYS A 646 -35.66 11.28 -1.14
CA LYS A 646 -35.29 11.96 -2.38
C LYS A 646 -35.21 13.48 -2.14
N ILE A 647 -34.08 14.09 -2.45
CA ILE A 647 -33.79 15.50 -2.17
C ILE A 647 -33.43 16.22 -3.46
N ASN A 648 -34.36 17.05 -3.93
CA ASN A 648 -34.14 17.94 -5.08
C ASN A 648 -33.35 19.19 -4.66
N GLU A 649 -33.79 19.85 -3.58
CA GLU A 649 -33.09 20.98 -2.96
C GLU A 649 -32.79 20.66 -1.49
N PHE A 650 -31.51 20.68 -1.13
CA PHE A 650 -31.07 20.31 0.22
C PHE A 650 -31.11 21.49 1.20
N SER A 651 -31.93 21.33 2.24
CA SER A 651 -32.01 22.18 3.44
C SER A 651 -31.97 21.31 4.69
N LEU A 652 -30.99 21.55 5.57
CA LEU A 652 -30.80 20.74 6.77
C LEU A 652 -31.83 21.08 7.86
N GLN A 653 -32.33 22.32 7.87
CA GLN A 653 -33.39 22.77 8.75
C GLN A 653 -34.69 21.98 8.57
N SER A 654 -35.08 21.65 7.34
CA SER A 654 -36.26 20.83 7.03
C SER A 654 -35.96 19.34 6.87
N PHE A 655 -34.70 18.91 6.95
CA PHE A 655 -34.32 17.51 6.80
C PHE A 655 -34.93 16.61 7.89
N ASP A 656 -35.31 15.40 7.49
CA ASP A 656 -35.98 14.41 8.32
C ASP A 656 -34.94 13.53 9.05
N PRO A 657 -34.84 13.58 10.39
CA PRO A 657 -33.80 12.86 11.13
C PRO A 657 -34.00 11.34 11.18
N LEU A 658 -35.14 10.81 10.70
CA LEU A 658 -35.33 9.36 10.55
C LEU A 658 -34.78 8.85 9.22
N CYS A 659 -34.30 9.74 8.35
CA CYS A 659 -33.75 9.36 7.05
C CYS A 659 -32.44 8.57 7.19
N GLN A 660 -32.33 7.47 6.45
CA GLN A 660 -31.16 6.59 6.43
C GLN A 660 -30.47 6.60 5.07
N ARG A 661 -31.22 6.61 3.96
CA ARG A 661 -30.67 6.71 2.61
C ARG A 661 -31.07 8.01 1.93
N ILE A 662 -30.10 8.76 1.43
CA ILE A 662 -30.33 10.01 0.71
C ILE A 662 -30.13 9.80 -0.79
N ILE A 663 -31.10 10.22 -1.60
CA ILE A 663 -30.98 10.32 -3.05
C ILE A 663 -30.90 11.80 -3.41
N GLY A 664 -29.77 12.23 -3.95
CA GLY A 664 -29.50 13.64 -4.22
C GLY A 664 -28.32 14.17 -3.41
N ASN A 665 -28.01 15.46 -3.62
CA ASN A 665 -26.79 16.06 -3.08
C ASN A 665 -27.00 16.57 -1.65
N VAL A 666 -26.14 16.18 -0.73
CA VAL A 666 -26.09 16.73 0.64
C VAL A 666 -25.24 17.99 0.62
N VAL A 667 -25.79 19.12 1.06
CA VAL A 667 -25.08 20.42 1.05
C VAL A 667 -25.26 21.13 2.38
N ILE A 668 -24.24 21.09 3.23
CA ILE A 668 -24.19 21.81 4.51
C ILE A 668 -23.58 23.19 4.26
N ARG A 669 -24.25 24.25 4.70
CA ARG A 669 -23.85 25.66 4.49
C ARG A 669 -23.74 26.41 5.81
N THR A 670 -23.23 27.64 5.76
CA THR A 670 -23.24 28.57 6.89
C THR A 670 -24.66 28.70 7.50
N GLY A 671 -24.80 28.42 8.79
CA GLY A 671 -26.07 28.40 9.52
C GLY A 671 -26.69 27.01 9.69
N ASP A 672 -26.26 26.00 8.92
CA ASP A 672 -26.74 24.61 9.07
C ASP A 672 -26.07 23.88 10.26
N GLU A 673 -25.05 24.44 10.90
CA GLU A 673 -24.25 23.76 11.94
C GLU A 673 -25.10 23.26 13.12
N VAL A 674 -26.16 23.98 13.47
CA VAL A 674 -27.12 23.60 14.54
C VAL A 674 -28.02 22.42 14.18
N HIS A 675 -27.99 21.96 12.92
CA HIS A 675 -28.87 20.91 12.39
C HIS A 675 -28.12 19.64 11.93
N VAL A 676 -26.78 19.61 11.99
CA VAL A 676 -25.95 18.48 11.50
C VAL A 676 -26.26 17.15 12.18
N ASN A 677 -26.66 17.17 13.46
CA ASN A 677 -27.06 15.98 14.21
C ASN A 677 -28.22 15.19 13.58
N LYS A 678 -29.01 15.80 12.67
CA LYS A 678 -30.05 15.10 11.93
C LYS A 678 -29.49 14.07 10.92
N LEU A 679 -28.23 14.19 10.52
CA LEU A 679 -27.55 13.26 9.61
C LEU A 679 -27.03 12.00 10.30
N LYS A 680 -27.12 11.90 11.64
CA LYS A 680 -26.58 10.79 12.44
C LYS A 680 -27.07 9.41 12.01
N ASN A 681 -28.31 9.31 11.52
CA ASN A 681 -28.91 8.05 11.06
C ASN A 681 -28.59 7.72 9.59
N VAL A 682 -27.95 8.61 8.84
CA VAL A 682 -27.68 8.42 7.40
C VAL A 682 -26.61 7.36 7.21
N SER A 683 -26.98 6.27 6.56
CA SER A 683 -26.14 5.13 6.17
C SER A 683 -25.61 5.26 4.74
N TRP A 684 -26.41 5.79 3.81
CA TRP A 684 -26.08 5.89 2.38
C TRP A 684 -26.38 7.27 1.77
N ILE A 685 -25.50 7.76 0.90
CA ILE A 685 -25.70 8.98 0.10
C ILE A 685 -25.47 8.69 -1.39
N TYR A 686 -26.53 8.64 -2.18
CA TYR A 686 -26.50 8.56 -3.65
C TYR A 686 -26.50 9.97 -4.25
N GLY A 687 -25.35 10.63 -4.13
CA GLY A 687 -25.14 11.99 -4.56
C GLY A 687 -23.84 12.57 -4.03
N LYS A 688 -23.61 13.85 -4.37
CA LYS A 688 -22.47 14.62 -3.88
C LYS A 688 -22.70 15.05 -2.44
N LEU A 689 -21.69 14.91 -1.59
CA LEU A 689 -21.66 15.53 -0.25
C LEU A 689 -20.75 16.77 -0.29
N SER A 690 -21.30 17.93 0.05
CA SER A 690 -20.58 19.21 0.10
C SER A 690 -20.81 19.90 1.44
N ILE A 691 -19.75 20.49 2.00
CA ILE A 691 -19.81 21.31 3.21
C ILE A 691 -19.07 22.60 2.91
N ASN A 692 -19.77 23.73 2.87
CA ASN A 692 -19.23 25.00 2.37
C ASN A 692 -19.51 26.16 3.33
N GLY A 693 -18.47 26.88 3.76
CA GLY A 693 -18.61 28.09 4.58
C GLY A 693 -19.11 27.82 5.99
N THR A 694 -18.81 26.66 6.58
CA THR A 694 -19.28 26.28 7.93
C THR A 694 -18.22 26.51 9.00
N ASN A 695 -18.65 26.90 10.19
CA ASN A 695 -17.81 26.99 11.38
C ASN A 695 -17.66 25.65 12.15
N LEU A 696 -17.95 24.52 11.49
CA LEU A 696 -17.73 23.19 12.06
C LEU A 696 -16.25 22.97 12.38
N SER A 697 -15.99 22.34 13.52
CA SER A 697 -14.63 22.02 14.00
C SER A 697 -14.22 20.57 13.77
N GLN A 698 -15.20 19.68 13.57
CA GLN A 698 -15.04 18.26 13.28
C GLN A 698 -16.27 17.72 12.55
N ILE A 699 -16.17 16.50 12.02
CA ILE A 699 -17.30 15.75 11.47
C ILE A 699 -17.46 14.46 12.27
N ASP A 700 -18.36 14.54 13.24
CA ASP A 700 -18.73 13.54 14.24
C ASP A 700 -20.23 13.17 14.17
N PHE A 701 -20.95 13.71 13.19
CA PHE A 701 -22.40 13.52 13.00
C PHE A 701 -22.75 12.51 11.89
N PHE A 702 -21.77 11.77 11.38
CA PHE A 702 -21.94 10.71 10.37
C PHE A 702 -21.65 9.31 10.93
N ASP A 703 -22.00 9.06 12.20
CA ASP A 703 -21.73 7.81 12.93
C ASP A 703 -22.11 6.53 12.18
N ASN A 704 -23.21 6.55 11.41
CA ASN A 704 -23.72 5.40 10.68
C ASN A 704 -23.34 5.39 9.18
N LEU A 705 -22.60 6.39 8.68
CA LEU A 705 -22.36 6.54 7.24
C LEU A 705 -21.44 5.42 6.71
N ARG A 706 -22.03 4.53 5.91
CA ARG A 706 -21.34 3.37 5.32
C ARG A 706 -20.88 3.59 3.90
N GLN A 707 -21.54 4.46 3.14
CA GLN A 707 -21.22 4.66 1.73
C GLN A 707 -21.75 6.00 1.18
N VAL A 708 -20.92 6.64 0.35
CA VAL A 708 -21.31 7.77 -0.52
C VAL A 708 -21.07 7.30 -1.96
N THR A 709 -21.89 7.70 -2.93
CA THR A 709 -21.71 7.27 -4.34
C THR A 709 -22.23 8.31 -5.31
N TYR A 710 -21.44 8.63 -6.33
CA TYR A 710 -21.73 9.65 -7.36
C TYR A 710 -20.95 9.31 -8.64
N PHE A 711 -21.62 9.42 -9.79
CA PHE A 711 -21.14 8.90 -11.09
C PHE A 711 -20.89 9.94 -12.17
N LYS A 712 -21.23 11.22 -11.95
CA LYS A 712 -20.92 12.27 -12.92
C LYS A 712 -19.46 12.71 -12.79
N LEU A 713 -18.81 13.01 -13.90
CA LEU A 713 -17.46 13.61 -13.93
C LEU A 713 -17.42 14.88 -13.06
N GLY A 714 -16.55 14.88 -12.04
CA GLY A 714 -16.34 16.01 -11.14
C GLY A 714 -16.16 15.62 -9.67
N GLN A 715 -16.01 16.65 -8.83
CA GLN A 715 -15.65 16.52 -7.40
C GLN A 715 -16.79 15.91 -6.58
N PHE A 716 -16.53 14.74 -6.01
CA PHE A 716 -17.49 13.83 -5.37
C PHE A 716 -17.81 14.21 -3.92
N ILE A 717 -16.78 14.54 -3.12
CA ILE A 717 -16.94 15.22 -1.82
C ILE A 717 -16.16 16.55 -1.86
N ARG A 718 -16.81 17.64 -1.44
CA ARG A 718 -16.19 18.98 -1.41
C ARG A 718 -16.36 19.69 -0.07
N PHE A 719 -15.25 19.94 0.62
CA PHE A 719 -15.20 20.80 1.79
C PHE A 719 -14.66 22.18 1.39
N HIS A 720 -15.34 23.27 1.76
CA HIS A 720 -14.95 24.64 1.44
C HIS A 720 -15.05 25.55 2.67
N ASP A 721 -14.07 26.43 2.88
CA ASP A 721 -14.06 27.46 3.94
C ASP A 721 -14.40 26.96 5.36
N SER A 722 -14.03 25.72 5.71
CA SER A 722 -14.28 25.15 7.05
C SER A 722 -13.08 25.29 7.99
N SER A 723 -13.36 25.71 9.23
CA SER A 723 -12.33 26.29 10.11
C SER A 723 -11.56 25.32 10.99
N LYS A 724 -12.03 24.08 11.25
CA LYS A 724 -11.22 22.91 11.68
C LYS A 724 -11.87 21.61 11.18
N PHE A 725 -11.10 20.51 11.07
CA PHE A 725 -11.62 19.24 10.56
C PHE A 725 -10.91 18.03 11.17
N HIS A 726 -11.70 17.07 11.65
CA HIS A 726 -11.31 15.68 11.93
C HIS A 726 -12.46 14.76 11.50
N LEU A 727 -12.13 13.60 10.93
CA LEU A 727 -13.09 12.57 10.51
C LEU A 727 -12.89 11.33 11.39
N GLN A 728 -13.97 10.71 11.88
CA GLN A 728 -13.92 9.35 12.42
C GLN A 728 -14.31 8.31 11.37
N ARG A 729 -13.77 7.09 11.54
CA ARG A 729 -13.85 5.93 10.63
C ARG A 729 -15.18 5.80 9.86
N SER A 730 -15.12 5.99 8.55
CA SER A 730 -16.14 5.57 7.59
C SER A 730 -15.48 4.79 6.47
N ARG A 731 -15.88 3.53 6.24
CA ARG A 731 -15.51 2.80 5.02
C ARG A 731 -16.20 3.54 3.85
N ILE A 732 -15.48 3.93 2.81
CA ILE A 732 -16.09 4.57 1.62
C ILE A 732 -15.48 3.93 0.38
N VAL A 733 -16.28 3.20 -0.38
CA VAL A 733 -15.85 2.51 -1.61
C VAL A 733 -15.78 3.48 -2.78
N SER A 734 -14.67 3.41 -3.51
CA SER A 734 -14.31 4.31 -4.61
C SER A 734 -15.09 4.01 -5.90
N THR A 735 -15.64 5.04 -6.56
CA THR A 735 -15.88 5.02 -8.01
C THR A 735 -14.58 5.38 -8.76
N PRO A 736 -14.41 5.09 -10.06
CA PRO A 736 -13.13 5.34 -10.77
C PRO A 736 -12.98 6.80 -11.25
N SER A 737 -13.10 7.74 -10.32
CA SER A 737 -12.95 9.19 -10.55
C SER A 737 -11.67 9.71 -9.90
N ASN A 738 -10.90 10.53 -10.61
CA ASN A 738 -9.61 11.05 -10.13
C ASN A 738 -9.72 12.16 -9.05
N GLU A 739 -10.93 12.62 -8.68
CA GLU A 739 -11.14 13.71 -7.69
C GLU A 739 -12.23 13.35 -6.64
N LEU A 740 -12.03 12.25 -5.90
CA LEU A 740 -13.05 11.72 -4.98
C LEU A 740 -13.23 12.54 -3.69
N PHE A 741 -12.14 12.96 -3.06
CA PHE A 741 -12.16 13.74 -1.82
C PHE A 741 -11.40 15.03 -2.04
N VAL A 742 -12.12 16.16 -2.13
CA VAL A 742 -11.54 17.47 -2.40
C VAL A 742 -11.82 18.43 -1.25
N PHE A 743 -10.80 18.70 -0.47
CA PHE A 743 -10.77 19.80 0.48
C PHE A 743 -10.24 21.04 -0.27
N LYS A 744 -10.92 22.19 -0.21
CA LYS A 744 -10.47 23.47 -0.78
C LYS A 744 -10.69 24.63 0.19
N ASN A 745 -9.73 25.55 0.33
CA ASN A 745 -9.81 26.71 1.21
C ASN A 745 -10.21 26.36 2.66
N ASN A 746 -9.84 25.19 3.17
CA ASN A 746 -10.09 24.81 4.57
C ASN A 746 -8.91 25.26 5.44
N HIS A 747 -9.02 25.07 6.75
CA HIS A 747 -7.95 25.42 7.70
C HIS A 747 -6.57 24.90 7.26
N GLU A 748 -5.57 25.79 7.27
CA GLU A 748 -4.24 25.58 6.70
C GLU A 748 -3.56 24.28 7.14
N ASN A 749 -3.79 23.84 8.39
CA ASN A 749 -3.35 22.56 8.96
C ASN A 749 -3.61 21.34 8.04
N LEU A 750 -4.67 21.34 7.23
CA LEU A 750 -4.95 20.26 6.26
C LEU A 750 -3.94 20.24 5.09
N THR A 751 -3.40 21.40 4.71
CA THR A 751 -2.43 21.58 3.61
C THR A 751 -0.98 21.77 4.07
N SER A 752 -0.75 21.91 5.37
CA SER A 752 0.57 22.12 5.97
C SER A 752 1.10 20.93 6.75
N THR A 753 0.23 20.00 7.19
CA THR A 753 0.60 18.97 8.17
C THR A 753 0.36 17.57 7.60
N PRO A 754 1.42 16.87 7.13
CA PRO A 754 1.29 15.60 6.41
C PRO A 754 0.60 14.50 7.22
N SER A 755 0.82 14.44 8.54
CA SER A 755 0.18 13.47 9.42
C SER A 755 -1.35 13.59 9.48
N VAL A 756 -1.91 14.79 9.25
CA VAL A 756 -3.36 14.99 9.16
C VAL A 756 -3.89 14.42 7.84
N CYS A 757 -3.21 14.67 6.73
CA CYS A 757 -3.59 14.11 5.42
C CYS A 757 -3.47 12.58 5.41
N LEU A 758 -2.38 12.02 5.96
CA LEU A 758 -2.19 10.58 6.13
C LEU A 758 -3.24 9.96 7.05
N GLY A 759 -3.65 10.65 8.12
CA GLY A 759 -4.75 10.23 9.00
C GLY A 759 -6.11 10.15 8.28
N ILE A 760 -6.39 11.12 7.40
CA ILE A 760 -7.56 11.08 6.51
C ILE A 760 -7.43 9.89 5.54
N LYS A 761 -6.30 9.72 4.85
CA LYS A 761 -6.06 8.61 3.91
C LYS A 761 -6.25 7.23 4.56
N GLN A 762 -5.77 7.05 5.79
CA GLN A 762 -6.01 5.83 6.59
C GLN A 762 -7.49 5.64 6.94
N SER A 763 -8.19 6.71 7.30
CA SER A 763 -9.62 6.67 7.63
C SER A 763 -10.51 6.36 6.42
N LEU A 764 -10.07 6.74 5.22
CA LEU A 764 -10.72 6.41 3.95
C LEU A 764 -10.43 4.98 3.45
N ASN A 765 -9.45 4.28 4.02
CA ASN A 765 -9.05 2.92 3.64
C ASN A 765 -8.80 2.75 2.12
N THR A 766 -8.12 3.73 1.51
CA THR A 766 -7.83 3.75 0.06
C THR A 766 -6.33 3.60 -0.22
N THR A 767 -6.01 2.84 -1.27
CA THR A 767 -4.64 2.65 -1.77
C THR A 767 -4.26 3.65 -2.88
N ALA A 768 -5.23 4.40 -3.42
CA ALA A 768 -4.97 5.36 -4.49
C ALA A 768 -4.04 6.50 -4.00
N TRP A 769 -3.03 6.83 -4.81
CA TRP A 769 -2.00 7.81 -4.44
C TRP A 769 -2.58 9.23 -4.30
N HIS A 770 -3.42 9.65 -5.25
CA HIS A 770 -4.02 10.98 -5.36
C HIS A 770 -5.21 11.25 -4.41
N ILE A 771 -5.55 10.32 -3.49
CA ILE A 771 -6.69 10.46 -2.57
C ILE A 771 -6.19 10.55 -1.12
N PRO A 772 -6.65 11.54 -0.32
CA PRO A 772 -7.46 12.71 -0.69
C PRO A 772 -6.64 13.78 -1.45
N MET A 773 -7.35 14.69 -2.12
CA MET A 773 -6.82 15.97 -2.59
C MET A 773 -7.19 17.10 -1.61
N ILE A 774 -6.20 17.91 -1.23
CA ILE A 774 -6.39 19.08 -0.38
C ILE A 774 -5.73 20.28 -1.08
N ASP A 775 -6.53 21.28 -1.40
CA ASP A 775 -6.17 22.49 -2.17
C ASP A 775 -5.41 22.21 -3.47
N GLY A 776 -5.86 21.15 -4.17
CA GLY A 776 -5.29 20.74 -5.46
C GLY A 776 -4.04 19.88 -5.35
N LYS A 777 -3.66 19.44 -4.14
CA LYS A 777 -2.48 18.62 -3.85
C LYS A 777 -2.87 17.29 -3.23
N SER A 778 -2.20 16.22 -3.59
CA SER A 778 -2.25 14.92 -2.89
C SER A 778 -1.56 14.98 -1.53
N CYS A 779 -1.74 13.96 -0.67
CA CYS A 779 -0.98 13.88 0.58
C CYS A 779 0.54 13.81 0.37
N GLU A 780 0.98 13.23 -0.74
CA GLU A 780 2.40 13.13 -1.11
C GLU A 780 2.95 14.51 -1.49
N GLU A 781 2.25 15.28 -2.33
CA GLU A 781 2.61 16.67 -2.63
C GLU A 781 2.52 17.59 -1.40
N ILE A 782 1.66 17.29 -0.42
CA ILE A 782 1.59 18.01 0.86
C ILE A 782 2.77 17.63 1.76
N GLU A 783 3.23 16.39 1.73
CA GLU A 783 4.44 15.93 2.41
C GLU A 783 5.70 16.56 1.81
N GLU A 784 5.81 16.56 0.47
CA GLU A 784 6.84 17.28 -0.26
C GLU A 784 6.81 18.79 0.02
N ILE A 785 5.63 19.43 0.03
CA ILE A 785 5.50 20.87 0.26
C ILE A 785 5.67 21.24 1.74
N ALA A 786 5.37 20.35 2.69
CA ALA A 786 5.73 20.54 4.09
C ALA A 786 7.25 20.46 4.27
N ALA A 787 7.91 19.45 3.69
CA ALA A 787 9.36 19.37 3.63
C ALA A 787 10.00 20.57 2.89
N ALA A 788 9.32 21.11 1.88
CA ALA A 788 9.75 22.32 1.17
C ALA A 788 9.54 23.60 1.99
N ARG A 789 8.46 23.71 2.78
CA ARG A 789 8.19 24.85 3.68
C ARG A 789 9.14 24.88 4.87
N ASP A 790 9.46 23.72 5.45
CA ASP A 790 10.51 23.58 6.46
C ASP A 790 11.90 23.93 5.91
N SER A 791 12.10 23.89 4.58
CA SER A 791 13.32 24.35 3.90
C SER A 791 13.22 25.74 3.24
N SER A 792 12.05 26.38 3.24
CA SER A 792 11.85 27.71 2.64
C SER A 792 10.71 28.52 3.27
N GLY A 793 11.11 29.63 3.91
CA GLY A 793 10.26 30.83 3.89
C GLY A 793 10.20 31.44 2.49
N GLU A 794 9.30 32.39 2.26
CA GLU A 794 8.89 32.81 0.93
C GLU A 794 9.94 33.65 0.15
N GLY A 795 10.12 33.35 -1.15
CA GLY A 795 10.94 34.15 -2.06
C GLY A 795 11.03 33.58 -3.49
N ASN A 796 10.09 33.94 -4.37
CA ASN A 796 9.98 33.42 -5.75
C ASN A 796 11.26 33.48 -6.60
N GLY A 797 11.54 32.41 -7.36
CA GLY A 797 12.59 32.39 -8.39
C GLY A 797 12.59 31.14 -9.29
N ARG A 798 11.63 31.00 -10.23
CA ARG A 798 11.64 29.94 -11.25
C ARG A 798 12.83 30.08 -12.23
N PHE A 799 13.96 29.43 -11.95
CA PHE A 799 15.12 29.24 -12.85
C PHE A 799 15.99 28.08 -12.28
N ILE A 800 16.40 26.99 -12.95
CA ILE A 800 16.10 26.37 -14.27
C ILE A 800 16.25 24.83 -14.09
N PRO A 801 15.35 23.93 -14.56
CA PRO A 801 15.47 22.47 -14.35
C PRO A 801 16.14 21.66 -15.50
N PRO A 802 17.43 21.90 -15.84
CA PRO A 802 18.23 20.89 -16.55
C PRO A 802 19.56 20.57 -15.87
N MET A 803 20.08 21.41 -14.97
CA MET A 803 21.34 21.15 -14.24
C MET A 803 21.23 19.96 -13.29
N LEU A 804 20.07 19.78 -12.64
CA LEU A 804 19.82 18.71 -11.67
C LEU A 804 19.75 17.34 -12.36
N ALA A 805 19.13 17.30 -13.54
CA ALA A 805 19.18 16.13 -14.43
C ALA A 805 20.61 15.86 -14.93
N PHE A 806 21.35 16.90 -15.34
CA PHE A 806 22.74 16.73 -15.81
C PHE A 806 23.69 16.22 -14.71
N PHE A 807 23.55 16.66 -13.46
CA PHE A 807 24.41 16.17 -12.37
C PHE A 807 24.05 14.75 -11.93
N LEU A 808 22.76 14.41 -11.81
CA LEU A 808 22.34 13.06 -11.43
C LEU A 808 22.68 12.02 -12.50
N PHE A 809 22.43 12.30 -13.79
CA PHE A 809 22.75 11.35 -14.87
C PHE A 809 24.27 11.19 -15.12
N TYR A 810 25.09 12.22 -14.89
CA TYR A 810 26.50 12.17 -15.31
C TYR A 810 27.48 11.70 -14.22
N TYR A 811 27.11 11.74 -12.94
CA TYR A 811 27.99 11.34 -11.83
C TYR A 811 27.57 10.08 -11.07
N ALA A 812 26.29 9.68 -11.09
CA ALA A 812 25.83 8.43 -10.46
C ALA A 812 26.53 7.15 -11.00
N PRO A 813 26.88 7.00 -12.30
CA PRO A 813 27.42 5.73 -12.81
C PRO A 813 28.94 5.53 -12.63
N LYS A 814 29.66 6.41 -11.91
CA LYS A 814 31.14 6.42 -11.91
C LYS A 814 31.84 6.54 -10.55
N VAL A 815 31.13 6.26 -9.46
CA VAL A 815 31.74 6.14 -8.12
C VAL A 815 31.29 4.83 -7.46
N ILE A 816 31.91 3.74 -7.92
CA ILE A 816 32.04 2.45 -7.22
C ILE A 816 33.53 2.26 -6.94
#